data_AF-A0A9W8ND01-F1
#
_entry.id   AF-A0A9W8ND01-F1
#
_cell.length_a   1.000
_cell.length_b   1.000
_cell.length_c   1.000
_cell.angle_alpha   90.00
_cell.angle_beta   90.00
_cell.angle_gamma   90.00
#
_symmetry.space_group_name_H-M   'P 1'
#
loop_
_entity.id
_entity.type
_entity.pdbx_description
1 polymer ?
#
loop_
_entity_poly.entity_id
_entity_poly.type
_entity_poly.pdbx_seq_one_letter_code
_entity_poly.pdbx_strand_id
1 'polypeptide(L)'
;MTCPYKPGSPEAAPRNIREDAIVPIPQPPTHWFTGNLAEMDASFPASSFWRLAAIYGDIFKLDLVVRQAVVVSSYELVNEVLDETRFRKKPTGPLKELRGLLGDGLFTAYWEEENWGKAHRILMPVFGPIQIRKMFPDMLDLVSQLVLKLDRMGPDNEIVASDDFTISSSHNSQIARVLTDFYRDEIHPFAKEMAASLIEAGKRANRPSMENYLRYKSADELNKNIHSMWELCDHLVAERKRNPKPEARDLLNTMLNARDPQTGGKLSDENIRFNMVTFLVAGHETTSGTFSFLFYLLLKNPETYHKAQQEVDRVLGDGVLKPEHLTQFKYIEACIRETLRFQGPITVLNISPIEDTVIGGKYRVTTNDAIICNTQGLHHDRRVWGDDADVFRPERLMDGGWEKLPRNAWKPFGNGARACIGRFFAEQEMIMAIALLLQRFQISMVDPSYTLRIKSTLTIKPDGFKIKAVRRPGKSMMVGISGDSQTEIEKSQGEHEAADKAPDGSQTGQSLLILYGSNAGTCKYLAEDLDMAAKNRGFKPIVKTMDEGTEQLSKDIPVVIITPSYEGQPADNARKFVAWLEVGKPENLKGVQYAVFGSGNSEWMNTFHRIPKLVDETMAQLGAKRIIAAQFVDAKEDATGPWEDWRDKLLDSFGGESQSTAVDAPKLEVTVQKPETADMLAGEEIATGLVKENRQIAGPEVGTEKRHMEIELPEGVTYEPGDYLVVLPTNPPDLIQRAALHFKLNLDDVVTIKGTSKEFLVSNAL
;
A
#
# COMPACT_ATOMS: atom_id res chain seq x y z
N MET A 1 -27.21 0.60 -22.76
CA MET A 1 -27.17 0.05 -21.38
C MET A 1 -26.49 1.08 -20.50
N THR A 2 -27.22 1.64 -19.55
CA THR A 2 -26.75 2.70 -18.63
C THR A 2 -25.87 2.09 -17.54
N CYS A 3 -24.70 2.69 -17.32
CA CYS A 3 -23.78 2.31 -16.24
C CYS A 3 -24.50 2.35 -14.87
N PRO A 4 -24.48 1.28 -14.06
CA PRO A 4 -25.10 1.24 -12.74
C PRO A 4 -24.38 2.15 -11.71
N TYR A 5 -23.26 2.77 -12.10
CA TYR A 5 -22.59 3.84 -11.35
C TYR A 5 -23.16 5.23 -11.72
N LYS A 6 -24.47 5.43 -11.50
CA LYS A 6 -24.97 6.75 -11.14
C LYS A 6 -25.05 6.75 -9.61
N PRO A 7 -24.04 7.23 -8.86
CA PRO A 7 -24.34 7.75 -7.53
C PRO A 7 -25.50 8.71 -7.74
N GLY A 8 -26.59 8.58 -6.97
CA GLY A 8 -27.76 9.42 -7.11
C GLY A 8 -27.30 10.86 -7.20
N SER A 9 -27.24 11.39 -8.42
CA SER A 9 -27.00 12.80 -8.63
C SER A 9 -28.26 13.41 -8.05
N PRO A 10 -28.22 14.16 -6.94
CA PRO A 10 -29.27 15.14 -6.77
C PRO A 10 -29.31 15.88 -8.10
N GLU A 11 -30.46 15.96 -8.76
CA GLU A 11 -30.65 16.92 -9.84
C GLU A 11 -30.15 18.24 -9.25
N ALA A 12 -28.93 18.63 -9.66
CA ALA A 12 -28.35 19.85 -9.17
C ALA A 12 -29.25 20.91 -9.75
N ALA A 13 -30.06 21.53 -8.88
CA ALA A 13 -30.89 22.65 -9.28
C ALA A 13 -30.03 23.59 -10.14
N PRO A 14 -30.50 24.04 -11.31
CA PRO A 14 -29.72 24.88 -12.21
C PRO A 14 -29.21 26.07 -11.39
N ARG A 15 -27.91 26.05 -11.07
CA ARG A 15 -27.32 27.08 -10.23
C ARG A 15 -27.20 28.29 -11.13
N ASN A 16 -28.08 29.28 -10.92
CA ASN A 16 -28.10 30.52 -11.66
C ASN A 16 -26.69 31.15 -11.66
N ILE A 17 -25.99 30.99 -12.78
CA ILE A 17 -24.73 31.66 -13.03
C ILE A 17 -25.04 33.14 -13.18
N ARG A 18 -24.50 33.96 -12.27
CA ARG A 18 -24.58 35.42 -12.38
C ARG A 18 -23.65 35.88 -13.51
N GLU A 19 -24.18 35.98 -14.72
CA GLU A 19 -23.43 36.38 -15.92
C GLU A 19 -22.79 37.78 -15.76
N ASP A 20 -23.34 38.64 -14.91
CA ASP A 20 -22.81 39.96 -14.57
C ASP A 20 -21.53 39.94 -13.71
N ALA A 21 -21.22 38.80 -13.06
CA ALA A 21 -20.05 38.62 -12.21
C ALA A 21 -18.90 37.85 -12.89
N ILE A 22 -19.07 37.39 -14.13
CA ILE A 22 -18.07 36.60 -14.85
C ILE A 22 -16.97 37.50 -15.40
N VAL A 23 -15.72 37.13 -15.16
CA VAL A 23 -14.54 37.79 -15.75
C VAL A 23 -13.75 36.80 -16.62
N PRO A 24 -13.11 37.25 -17.71
CA PRO A 24 -12.22 36.42 -18.49
C PRO A 24 -11.06 35.86 -17.64
N ILE A 25 -10.71 34.60 -17.89
CA ILE A 25 -9.52 33.99 -17.29
C ILE A 25 -8.28 34.64 -17.95
N PRO A 26 -7.26 35.07 -17.18
CA PRO A 26 -6.00 35.58 -17.75
C PRO A 26 -5.38 34.57 -18.72
N GLN A 27 -4.80 35.05 -19.82
CA GLN A 27 -4.22 34.18 -20.85
C GLN A 27 -2.95 34.81 -21.43
N PRO A 28 -1.88 34.01 -21.67
CA PRO A 28 -0.72 34.50 -22.42
C PRO A 28 -1.06 34.85 -23.87
N PRO A 29 -0.34 35.80 -24.51
CA PRO A 29 -0.56 36.13 -25.91
C PRO A 29 -0.58 34.86 -26.78
N THR A 30 -1.61 34.74 -27.63
CA THR A 30 -1.77 33.59 -28.51
C THR A 30 -1.12 33.86 -29.87
N HIS A 31 -0.47 32.84 -30.42
CA HIS A 31 0.00 32.84 -31.80
C HIS A 31 -1.08 32.28 -32.73
N TRP A 32 -1.19 32.85 -33.93
CA TRP A 32 -2.28 32.55 -34.88
C TRP A 32 -2.48 31.06 -35.18
N PHE A 33 -1.41 30.28 -35.32
CA PHE A 33 -1.49 28.86 -35.71
C PHE A 33 -1.18 27.89 -34.57
N THR A 34 -0.53 28.35 -33.51
CA THR A 34 -0.01 27.48 -32.44
C THR A 34 -0.62 27.79 -31.07
N GLY A 35 -1.51 28.77 -30.97
CA GLY A 35 -2.09 29.18 -29.69
C GLY A 35 -0.99 29.56 -28.70
N ASN A 36 -0.97 28.89 -27.55
CA ASN A 36 0.07 29.01 -26.53
C ASN A 36 1.09 27.86 -26.54
N LEU A 37 1.14 27.01 -27.59
CA LEU A 37 2.12 25.91 -27.66
C LEU A 37 3.57 26.40 -27.64
N ALA A 38 3.86 27.61 -28.15
CA ALA A 38 5.21 28.19 -28.11
C ALA A 38 5.68 28.56 -26.69
N GLU A 39 4.74 28.72 -25.73
CA GLU A 39 5.06 28.99 -24.31
C GLU A 39 5.38 27.69 -23.54
N MET A 40 5.14 26.53 -24.15
CA MET A 40 5.31 25.22 -23.56
C MET A 40 6.71 24.66 -23.83
N ASP A 41 7.45 24.31 -22.78
CA ASP A 41 8.65 23.49 -22.91
C ASP A 41 8.24 22.05 -23.26
N ALA A 42 8.56 21.62 -24.48
CA ALA A 42 8.22 20.29 -24.96
C ALA A 42 8.96 19.17 -24.22
N SER A 43 10.10 19.46 -23.60
CA SER A 43 10.89 18.51 -22.81
C SER A 43 10.45 18.47 -21.35
N PHE A 44 9.96 19.58 -20.80
CA PHE A 44 9.47 19.68 -19.43
C PHE A 44 8.20 20.55 -19.30
N PRO A 45 7.03 20.06 -19.74
CA PRO A 45 5.80 20.87 -19.80
C PRO A 45 5.36 21.49 -18.48
N ALA A 46 5.58 20.81 -17.35
CA ALA A 46 5.17 21.33 -16.05
C ALA A 46 5.95 22.60 -15.64
N SER A 47 7.21 22.74 -16.08
CA SER A 47 7.99 23.96 -15.82
C SER A 47 7.38 25.20 -16.43
N SER A 48 6.73 25.06 -17.60
CA SER A 48 5.96 26.16 -18.22
C SER A 48 4.79 26.56 -17.35
N PHE A 49 4.09 25.62 -16.70
CA PHE A 49 3.00 25.96 -15.79
C PHE A 49 3.50 26.74 -14.58
N TRP A 50 4.67 26.38 -14.04
CA TRP A 50 5.28 27.09 -12.91
C TRP A 50 5.69 28.51 -13.29
N ARG A 51 6.39 28.67 -14.42
CA ARG A 51 6.80 29.97 -14.95
C ARG A 51 5.58 30.87 -15.22
N LEU A 52 4.55 30.33 -15.86
CA LEU A 52 3.36 31.10 -16.21
C LEU A 52 2.50 31.43 -14.98
N ALA A 53 2.44 30.55 -13.97
CA ALA A 53 1.80 30.85 -12.70
C ALA A 53 2.49 32.04 -11.99
N ALA A 54 3.82 32.16 -12.08
CA ALA A 54 4.54 33.30 -11.53
C ALA A 54 4.24 34.63 -12.24
N ILE A 55 3.78 34.59 -13.51
CA ILE A 55 3.47 35.78 -14.32
C ILE A 55 1.98 36.15 -14.22
N TYR A 56 1.10 35.17 -14.39
CA TYR A 56 -0.36 35.36 -14.50
C TYR A 56 -1.11 35.10 -13.18
N GLY A 57 -0.41 34.59 -12.16
CA GLY A 57 -0.94 34.39 -10.81
C GLY A 57 -1.71 33.07 -10.65
N ASP A 58 -2.75 33.13 -9.81
CA ASP A 58 -3.44 31.95 -9.28
C ASP A 58 -4.17 31.10 -10.33
N ILE A 59 -4.56 31.70 -11.46
CA ILE A 59 -5.30 31.04 -12.54
C ILE A 59 -4.96 31.67 -13.89
N PHE A 60 -4.76 30.82 -14.90
CA PHE A 60 -4.61 31.25 -16.28
C PHE A 60 -5.08 30.17 -17.26
N LYS A 61 -5.36 30.59 -18.49
CA LYS A 61 -5.83 29.76 -19.59
C LYS A 61 -4.74 29.59 -20.64
N LEU A 62 -4.69 28.41 -21.24
CA LEU A 62 -3.82 28.06 -22.37
C LEU A 62 -4.64 27.48 -23.51
N ASP A 63 -4.42 28.03 -24.69
CA ASP A 63 -4.91 27.48 -25.95
C ASP A 63 -3.87 26.51 -26.52
N LEU A 64 -4.09 25.21 -26.36
CA LEU A 64 -3.18 24.17 -26.84
C LEU A 64 -3.59 23.62 -28.21
N VAL A 65 -4.31 24.44 -29.01
CA VAL A 65 -4.82 24.16 -30.37
C VAL A 65 -5.93 23.10 -30.41
N VAL A 66 -5.69 21.94 -29.81
CA VAL A 66 -6.63 20.81 -29.75
C VAL A 66 -7.58 20.92 -28.56
N ARG A 67 -7.18 21.67 -27.52
CA ARG A 67 -7.93 21.82 -26.28
C ARG A 67 -7.59 23.10 -25.55
N GLN A 68 -8.53 23.56 -24.75
CA GLN A 68 -8.30 24.60 -23.76
C GLN A 68 -7.86 23.95 -22.44
N ALA A 69 -6.80 24.49 -21.84
CA ALA A 69 -6.35 24.10 -20.51
C ALA A 69 -6.45 25.30 -19.56
N VAL A 70 -7.03 25.08 -18.38
CA VAL A 70 -7.11 26.08 -17.31
C VAL A 70 -6.18 25.60 -16.20
N VAL A 71 -5.11 26.35 -15.93
CA VAL A 71 -4.16 26.03 -14.88
C VAL A 71 -4.57 26.78 -13.61
N VAL A 72 -4.69 26.07 -12.49
CA VAL A 72 -4.95 26.65 -11.16
C VAL A 72 -3.80 26.31 -10.22
N SER A 73 -3.32 27.30 -9.47
CA SER A 73 -2.11 27.18 -8.64
C SER A 73 -2.32 27.56 -7.16
N SER A 74 -3.37 28.31 -6.82
CA SER A 74 -3.62 28.70 -5.43
C SER A 74 -4.35 27.65 -4.61
N TYR A 75 -4.13 27.65 -3.31
CA TYR A 75 -4.88 26.82 -2.37
C TYR A 75 -6.39 26.98 -2.52
N GLU A 76 -6.90 28.21 -2.59
CA GLU A 76 -8.33 28.50 -2.65
C GLU A 76 -9.00 27.85 -3.87
N LEU A 77 -8.43 28.07 -5.06
CA LEU A 77 -8.97 27.55 -6.31
C LEU A 77 -8.76 26.05 -6.43
N VAL A 78 -7.59 25.54 -6.02
CA VAL A 78 -7.32 24.10 -6.02
C VAL A 78 -8.28 23.37 -5.08
N ASN A 79 -8.50 23.90 -3.87
CA ASN A 79 -9.45 23.31 -2.93
C ASN A 79 -10.88 23.26 -3.50
N GLU A 80 -11.30 24.27 -4.25
CA GLU A 80 -12.60 24.28 -4.94
C GLU A 80 -12.69 23.24 -6.06
N VAL A 81 -11.68 23.16 -6.94
CA VAL A 81 -11.74 22.21 -8.08
C VAL A 81 -11.53 20.75 -7.68
N LEU A 82 -11.18 20.49 -6.42
CA LEU A 82 -11.11 19.15 -5.84
C LEU A 82 -12.44 18.67 -5.23
N ASP A 83 -13.51 19.46 -5.35
CA ASP A 83 -14.88 19.04 -5.03
C ASP A 83 -15.42 18.03 -6.06
N GLU A 84 -15.49 16.76 -5.68
CA GLU A 84 -15.94 15.65 -6.54
C GLU A 84 -17.41 15.73 -6.97
N THR A 85 -18.20 16.62 -6.35
CA THR A 85 -19.59 16.87 -6.77
C THR A 85 -19.67 17.73 -8.03
N ARG A 86 -18.60 18.48 -8.34
CA ARG A 86 -18.53 19.42 -9.47
C ARG A 86 -17.47 19.05 -10.49
N PHE A 87 -16.42 18.37 -10.05
CA PHE A 87 -15.23 18.10 -10.85
C PHE A 87 -14.77 16.65 -10.70
N ARG A 88 -14.17 16.08 -11.74
CA ARG A 88 -13.66 14.69 -11.71
C ARG A 88 -12.36 14.54 -12.46
N LYS A 89 -11.58 13.52 -12.11
CA LYS A 89 -10.42 13.11 -12.90
C LYS A 89 -10.85 12.71 -14.30
N LYS A 90 -10.20 13.27 -15.31
CA LYS A 90 -10.33 12.86 -16.72
C LYS A 90 -8.94 12.55 -17.27
N PRO A 91 -8.64 11.31 -17.67
CA PRO A 91 -7.41 10.98 -18.38
C PRO A 91 -7.32 11.83 -19.66
N THR A 92 -6.35 12.74 -19.70
CA THR A 92 -6.06 13.58 -20.87
C THR A 92 -4.55 13.70 -21.08
N GLY A 93 -4.12 14.22 -22.23
CA GLY A 93 -2.70 14.40 -22.55
C GLY A 93 -1.92 13.09 -22.42
N PRO A 94 -0.81 13.04 -21.66
CA PRO A 94 0.01 11.83 -21.49
C PRO A 94 -0.78 10.61 -20.99
N LEU A 95 -1.78 10.80 -20.11
CA LEU A 95 -2.59 9.68 -19.61
C LEU A 95 -3.49 9.07 -20.67
N LYS A 96 -3.91 9.86 -21.67
CA LYS A 96 -4.68 9.36 -22.81
C LYS A 96 -3.81 8.50 -23.73
N GLU A 97 -2.56 8.92 -23.97
CA GLU A 97 -1.60 8.12 -24.77
C GLU A 97 -1.20 6.84 -24.03
N LEU A 98 -0.95 6.92 -22.71
CA LEU A 98 -0.63 5.74 -21.88
C LEU A 98 -1.73 4.71 -21.81
N ARG A 99 -2.97 5.10 -22.13
CA ARG A 99 -4.08 4.17 -22.23
C ARG A 99 -3.85 3.09 -23.28
N GLY A 100 -3.00 3.33 -24.29
CA GLY A 100 -2.59 2.29 -25.24
C GLY A 100 -1.82 1.13 -24.57
N LEU A 101 -1.11 1.39 -23.47
CA LEU A 101 -0.40 0.38 -22.67
C LEU A 101 -1.26 -0.14 -21.51
N LEU A 102 -1.96 0.76 -20.83
CA LEU A 102 -2.64 0.50 -19.55
C LEU A 102 -4.14 0.19 -19.69
N GLY A 103 -4.71 0.32 -20.89
CA GLY A 103 -6.12 0.07 -21.15
C GLY A 103 -7.05 0.80 -20.16
N ASP A 104 -8.05 0.08 -19.67
CA ASP A 104 -8.97 0.52 -18.61
C ASP A 104 -8.51 0.06 -17.20
N GLY A 105 -7.19 -0.06 -17.00
CA GLY A 105 -6.60 -0.18 -15.67
C GLY A 105 -6.87 1.04 -14.78
N LEU A 106 -6.73 0.87 -13.47
CA LEU A 106 -7.13 1.87 -12.46
C LEU A 106 -6.64 3.31 -12.74
N PHE A 107 -5.43 3.44 -13.29
CA PHE A 107 -4.79 4.73 -13.51
C PHE A 107 -5.33 5.50 -14.72
N THR A 108 -5.68 4.81 -15.82
CA THR A 108 -6.09 5.41 -17.12
C THR A 108 -7.55 5.18 -17.47
N ALA A 109 -8.30 4.45 -16.66
CA ALA A 109 -9.73 4.26 -16.85
C ALA A 109 -10.51 5.58 -16.73
N TYR A 110 -11.50 5.77 -17.58
CA TYR A 110 -12.49 6.83 -17.47
C TYR A 110 -13.45 6.54 -16.30
N TRP A 111 -14.24 7.54 -15.92
CA TRP A 111 -15.13 7.41 -14.76
C TRP A 111 -16.34 6.53 -15.04
N GLU A 112 -16.81 6.53 -16.30
CA GLU A 112 -17.98 5.80 -16.77
C GLU A 112 -17.72 4.31 -16.96
N GLU A 113 -16.44 3.90 -16.94
CA GLU A 113 -16.02 2.53 -17.20
C GLU A 113 -16.24 1.62 -15.99
N GLU A 114 -17.02 0.57 -16.20
CA GLU A 114 -17.39 -0.38 -15.15
C GLU A 114 -16.16 -1.07 -14.55
N ASN A 115 -15.13 -1.33 -15.37
CA ASN A 115 -13.91 -2.00 -14.95
C ASN A 115 -13.11 -1.18 -13.94
N TRP A 116 -13.16 0.16 -13.98
CA TRP A 116 -12.56 0.98 -12.93
C TRP A 116 -13.20 0.69 -11.57
N GLY A 117 -14.54 0.72 -11.51
CA GLY A 117 -15.28 0.46 -10.27
C GLY A 117 -15.05 -0.95 -9.73
N LYS A 118 -15.05 -1.98 -10.60
CA LYS A 118 -14.76 -3.37 -10.22
C LYS A 118 -13.34 -3.50 -9.66
N ALA A 119 -12.34 -3.06 -10.43
CA ALA A 119 -10.94 -3.14 -10.02
C ALA A 119 -10.70 -2.39 -8.72
N HIS A 120 -11.30 -1.20 -8.55
CA HIS A 120 -11.17 -0.40 -7.34
C HIS A 120 -11.72 -1.17 -6.13
N ARG A 121 -12.97 -1.64 -6.16
CA ARG A 121 -13.56 -2.36 -5.02
C ARG A 121 -12.87 -3.71 -4.73
N ILE A 122 -12.36 -4.39 -5.74
CA ILE A 122 -11.62 -5.65 -5.58
C ILE A 122 -10.24 -5.41 -4.93
N LEU A 123 -9.55 -4.34 -5.32
CA LEU A 123 -8.14 -4.12 -4.95
C LEU A 123 -7.97 -3.23 -3.72
N MET A 124 -8.90 -2.32 -3.43
CA MET A 124 -8.84 -1.45 -2.25
C MET A 124 -8.60 -2.19 -0.92
N PRO A 125 -9.22 -3.35 -0.64
CA PRO A 125 -8.93 -4.12 0.56
C PRO A 125 -7.46 -4.58 0.67
N VAL A 126 -6.82 -4.88 -0.45
CA VAL A 126 -5.41 -5.35 -0.49
C VAL A 126 -4.45 -4.21 -0.13
N PHE A 127 -4.81 -2.98 -0.47
CA PHE A 127 -4.04 -1.78 -0.12
C PHE A 127 -4.51 -1.12 1.18
N GLY A 128 -5.37 -1.78 1.96
CA GLY A 128 -5.78 -1.33 3.28
C GLY A 128 -4.63 -1.41 4.30
N PRO A 129 -4.59 -0.53 5.32
CA PRO A 129 -3.48 -0.45 6.28
C PRO A 129 -3.08 -1.79 6.93
N ILE A 130 -4.06 -2.62 7.32
CA ILE A 130 -3.81 -3.94 7.91
C ILE A 130 -3.09 -4.88 6.93
N GLN A 131 -3.52 -4.88 5.66
CA GLN A 131 -2.89 -5.75 4.66
C GLN A 131 -1.50 -5.25 4.30
N ILE A 132 -1.29 -3.94 4.22
CA ILE A 132 0.04 -3.34 4.02
C ILE A 132 0.98 -3.70 5.18
N ARG A 133 0.52 -3.64 6.44
CA ARG A 133 1.33 -4.12 7.58
C ARG A 133 1.68 -5.61 7.46
N LYS A 134 0.77 -6.45 6.94
CA LYS A 134 1.06 -7.88 6.69
C LYS A 134 2.08 -8.11 5.58
N MET A 135 2.31 -7.13 4.70
CA MET A 135 3.35 -7.18 3.66
C MET A 135 4.73 -6.77 4.18
N PHE A 136 4.85 -6.38 5.45
CA PHE A 136 6.10 -5.94 6.06
C PHE A 136 7.26 -6.95 5.88
N PRO A 137 7.09 -8.27 6.12
CA PRO A 137 8.21 -9.21 5.96
C PRO A 137 8.74 -9.28 4.53
N ASP A 138 7.85 -9.30 3.53
CA ASP A 138 8.22 -9.33 2.12
C ASP A 138 8.92 -8.02 1.69
N MET A 139 8.43 -6.87 2.16
CA MET A 139 9.09 -5.58 1.94
C MET A 139 10.47 -5.54 2.62
N LEU A 140 10.59 -6.07 3.84
CA LEU A 140 11.84 -6.07 4.60
C LEU A 140 12.91 -6.92 3.92
N ASP A 141 12.55 -8.11 3.40
CA ASP A 141 13.45 -8.96 2.63
C ASP A 141 14.05 -8.20 1.44
N LEU A 142 13.21 -7.56 0.64
CA LEU A 142 13.66 -6.84 -0.55
C LEU A 142 14.50 -5.60 -0.24
N VAL A 143 14.09 -4.80 0.75
CA VAL A 143 14.89 -3.64 1.19
C VAL A 143 16.23 -4.11 1.77
N SER A 144 16.27 -5.26 2.44
CA SER A 144 17.52 -5.86 2.92
C SER A 144 18.41 -6.27 1.76
N GLN A 145 17.86 -6.83 0.68
CA GLN A 145 18.63 -7.15 -0.53
C GLN A 145 19.22 -5.89 -1.17
N LEU A 146 18.50 -4.77 -1.20
CA LEU A 146 19.05 -3.48 -1.63
C LEU A 146 20.24 -3.06 -0.76
N VAL A 147 20.08 -3.09 0.57
CA VAL A 147 21.16 -2.75 1.52
C VAL A 147 22.38 -3.65 1.31
N LEU A 148 22.17 -4.96 1.12
CA LEU A 148 23.24 -5.93 0.84
C LEU A 148 23.92 -5.67 -0.50
N LYS A 149 23.16 -5.33 -1.55
CA LYS A 149 23.73 -4.93 -2.86
C LYS A 149 24.65 -3.73 -2.69
N LEU A 150 24.17 -2.66 -2.04
CA LEU A 150 24.97 -1.45 -1.83
C LEU A 150 26.23 -1.73 -1.00
N ASP A 151 26.13 -2.59 0.02
CA ASP A 151 27.27 -2.98 0.84
C ASP A 151 28.32 -3.80 0.06
N ARG A 152 27.87 -4.68 -0.85
CA ARG A 152 28.74 -5.50 -1.72
C ARG A 152 29.45 -4.68 -2.79
N MET A 153 28.79 -3.66 -3.35
CA MET A 153 29.39 -2.79 -4.37
C MET A 153 30.54 -1.94 -3.81
N GLY A 154 30.57 -1.73 -2.49
CA GLY A 154 31.65 -1.04 -1.80
C GLY A 154 31.57 0.49 -1.88
N PRO A 155 32.47 1.18 -1.17
CA PRO A 155 32.38 2.63 -0.93
C PRO A 155 32.67 3.49 -2.17
N ASP A 156 33.37 2.95 -3.16
CA ASP A 156 33.76 3.70 -4.36
C ASP A 156 32.68 3.66 -5.46
N ASN A 157 31.69 2.79 -5.34
CA ASN A 157 30.64 2.65 -6.32
C ASN A 157 29.76 3.90 -6.39
N GLU A 158 29.54 4.40 -7.62
CA GLU A 158 28.62 5.49 -7.88
C GLU A 158 27.21 4.94 -8.10
N ILE A 159 26.27 5.36 -7.27
CA ILE A 159 24.87 4.94 -7.34
C ILE A 159 24.09 6.03 -8.06
N VAL A 160 23.41 5.70 -9.15
CA VAL A 160 22.49 6.63 -9.82
C VAL A 160 21.17 6.55 -9.08
N ALA A 161 20.88 7.54 -8.24
CA ALA A 161 19.71 7.51 -7.34
C ALA A 161 18.41 7.20 -8.10
N SER A 162 18.22 7.80 -9.28
CA SER A 162 16.99 7.65 -10.07
C SER A 162 16.77 6.30 -10.75
N ASP A 163 17.81 5.47 -10.82
CA ASP A 163 17.83 4.21 -11.58
C ASP A 163 18.04 3.00 -10.66
N ASP A 164 18.81 3.14 -9.58
CA ASP A 164 19.02 2.08 -8.58
C ASP A 164 17.93 2.03 -7.51
N PHE A 165 17.31 3.16 -7.10
CA PHE A 165 16.17 3.13 -6.17
C PHE A 165 14.88 2.62 -6.82
N THR A 166 14.83 2.64 -8.15
CA THR A 166 13.75 2.12 -8.99
C THR A 166 13.64 0.60 -8.86
N ILE A 167 14.77 -0.10 -8.76
CA ILE A 167 14.81 -1.56 -8.52
C ILE A 167 14.20 -1.91 -7.15
N SER A 168 14.36 -1.04 -6.14
CA SER A 168 13.62 -1.22 -4.88
C SER A 168 12.12 -1.12 -5.15
N SER A 169 11.64 -0.04 -5.78
CA SER A 169 10.24 0.44 -5.75
C SER A 169 9.10 -0.47 -6.26
N SER A 170 9.35 -1.72 -6.63
CA SER A 170 8.35 -2.67 -7.12
C SER A 170 8.30 -3.88 -6.19
N HIS A 171 7.64 -3.76 -5.02
CA HIS A 171 7.81 -4.74 -3.94
C HIS A 171 6.67 -5.76 -3.74
N ASN A 172 5.66 -5.87 -4.64
CA ASN A 172 4.50 -6.73 -4.33
C ASN A 172 3.75 -7.37 -5.52
N SER A 173 4.38 -7.46 -6.69
CA SER A 173 3.85 -8.28 -7.77
C SER A 173 4.84 -9.39 -8.11
N GLN A 174 4.35 -10.53 -8.59
CA GLN A 174 5.24 -11.55 -9.15
C GLN A 174 6.08 -10.98 -10.29
N ILE A 175 5.55 -10.02 -11.05
CA ILE A 175 6.31 -9.29 -12.06
C ILE A 175 7.46 -8.54 -11.40
N ALA A 176 7.19 -7.87 -10.28
CA ALA A 176 8.21 -7.19 -9.48
C ALA A 176 9.37 -8.12 -9.11
N ARG A 177 9.11 -9.36 -8.65
CA ARG A 177 10.18 -10.35 -8.39
C ARG A 177 10.96 -10.75 -9.64
N VAL A 178 10.30 -10.80 -10.80
CA VAL A 178 10.95 -11.04 -12.10
C VAL A 178 11.81 -9.84 -12.55
N LEU A 179 11.38 -8.62 -12.22
CA LEU A 179 12.11 -7.38 -12.54
C LEU A 179 13.27 -7.09 -11.58
N THR A 180 13.15 -7.56 -10.34
CA THR A 180 14.04 -7.23 -9.20
C THR A 180 15.07 -8.35 -8.98
N ASP A 181 15.56 -8.96 -10.05
CA ASP A 181 16.70 -9.86 -9.96
C ASP A 181 17.98 -9.02 -9.75
N PHE A 182 18.29 -8.72 -8.48
CA PHE A 182 19.45 -7.93 -8.07
C PHE A 182 20.80 -8.55 -8.48
N TYR A 183 20.80 -9.78 -9.00
CA TYR A 183 21.98 -10.50 -9.46
C TYR A 183 22.28 -10.31 -10.95
N ARG A 184 21.46 -9.53 -11.67
CA ARG A 184 21.73 -9.17 -13.07
C ARG A 184 22.47 -7.84 -13.15
N ASP A 185 23.52 -7.81 -13.97
CA ASP A 185 24.24 -6.57 -14.30
C ASP A 185 23.42 -5.63 -15.20
N GLU A 186 22.37 -6.16 -15.88
CA GLU A 186 21.50 -5.40 -16.75
C GLU A 186 20.05 -5.27 -16.24
N ILE A 187 19.48 -4.08 -16.40
CA ILE A 187 18.06 -3.81 -16.18
C ILE A 187 17.20 -4.74 -17.07
N HIS A 188 16.21 -5.40 -16.47
CA HIS A 188 15.29 -6.30 -17.18
C HIS A 188 14.63 -5.61 -18.40
N PRO A 189 14.50 -6.28 -19.57
CA PRO A 189 13.94 -5.70 -20.79
C PRO A 189 12.62 -4.95 -20.58
N PHE A 190 11.68 -5.54 -19.85
CA PHE A 190 10.42 -4.92 -19.45
C PHE A 190 10.58 -3.51 -18.83
N ALA A 191 11.57 -3.27 -17.96
CA ALA A 191 11.76 -1.96 -17.36
C ALA A 191 12.31 -0.93 -18.37
N LYS A 192 13.19 -1.37 -19.30
CA LYS A 192 13.67 -0.55 -20.43
C LYS A 192 12.50 -0.20 -21.37
N GLU A 193 11.68 -1.17 -21.73
CA GLU A 193 10.48 -1.03 -22.58
C GLU A 193 9.42 -0.14 -21.94
N MET A 194 9.20 -0.26 -20.64
CA MET A 194 8.30 0.58 -19.86
C MET A 194 8.78 2.03 -19.88
N ALA A 195 10.06 2.29 -19.58
CA ALA A 195 10.63 3.64 -19.62
C ALA A 195 10.53 4.26 -21.02
N ALA A 196 10.84 3.50 -22.07
CA ALA A 196 10.69 3.95 -23.46
C ALA A 196 9.23 4.28 -23.81
N SER A 197 8.29 3.45 -23.37
CA SER A 197 6.85 3.65 -23.61
C SER A 197 6.32 4.90 -22.89
N LEU A 198 6.76 5.15 -21.66
CA LEU A 198 6.40 6.35 -20.90
C LEU A 198 6.93 7.62 -21.57
N ILE A 199 8.20 7.60 -22.01
CA ILE A 199 8.82 8.73 -22.72
C ILE A 199 8.07 9.03 -24.02
N GLU A 200 7.75 8.00 -24.83
CA GLU A 200 7.05 8.22 -26.10
C GLU A 200 5.59 8.65 -25.88
N ALA A 201 4.89 8.12 -24.88
CA ALA A 201 3.54 8.60 -24.53
C ALA A 201 3.54 10.09 -24.14
N GLY A 202 4.53 10.53 -23.36
CA GLY A 202 4.73 11.94 -23.03
C GLY A 202 5.01 12.80 -24.26
N LYS A 203 5.89 12.33 -25.16
CA LYS A 203 6.21 13.03 -26.42
C LYS A 203 4.98 13.14 -27.34
N ARG A 204 4.23 12.05 -27.52
CA ARG A 204 3.02 12.01 -28.36
C ARG A 204 1.94 12.98 -27.89
N ALA A 205 1.79 13.13 -26.57
CA ALA A 205 0.83 14.05 -25.98
C ALA A 205 1.16 15.54 -26.21
N ASN A 206 2.42 15.86 -26.55
CA ASN A 206 2.90 17.22 -26.77
C ASN A 206 3.15 17.55 -28.26
N ARG A 207 2.84 16.62 -29.18
CA ARG A 207 2.99 16.81 -30.63
C ARG A 207 1.63 16.86 -31.33
N PRO A 208 1.50 17.56 -32.47
CA PRO A 208 0.29 17.50 -33.29
C PRO A 208 -0.01 16.07 -33.77
N SER A 209 -1.30 15.69 -33.84
CA SER A 209 -1.72 14.33 -34.21
C SER A 209 -1.19 13.85 -35.57
N MET A 210 -1.00 14.75 -36.53
CA MET A 210 -0.43 14.43 -37.85
C MET A 210 1.04 13.99 -37.76
N GLU A 211 1.82 14.58 -36.84
CA GLU A 211 3.22 14.15 -36.63
C GLU A 211 3.29 12.73 -36.05
N ASN A 212 2.37 12.40 -35.14
CA ASN A 212 2.27 11.05 -34.57
C ASN A 212 1.95 10.00 -35.65
N TYR A 213 1.20 10.38 -36.70
CA TYR A 213 0.93 9.49 -37.84
C TYR A 213 2.16 9.31 -38.75
N LEU A 214 2.93 10.39 -38.99
CA LEU A 214 4.12 10.34 -39.84
C LEU A 214 5.29 9.58 -39.18
N ARG A 215 5.37 9.56 -37.84
CA ARG A 215 6.39 8.86 -37.06
C ARG A 215 6.09 7.36 -36.91
N TYR A 216 5.83 6.67 -38.02
CA TYR A 216 5.44 5.25 -38.02
C TYR A 216 6.45 4.33 -37.33
N LYS A 217 7.76 4.61 -37.44
CA LYS A 217 8.81 3.82 -36.75
C LYS A 217 8.71 3.91 -35.23
N SER A 218 8.49 5.11 -34.69
CA SER A 218 8.30 5.30 -33.25
C SER A 218 7.00 4.67 -32.75
N ALA A 219 5.94 4.69 -33.58
CA ALA A 219 4.68 4.01 -33.27
C ALA A 219 4.83 2.49 -33.29
N ASP A 220 5.57 1.93 -34.25
CA ASP A 220 5.88 0.50 -34.34
C ASP A 220 6.72 0.02 -33.15
N GLU A 221 7.76 0.77 -32.77
CA GLU A 221 8.58 0.48 -31.59
C GLU A 221 7.76 0.55 -30.29
N LEU A 222 6.93 1.57 -30.12
CA LEU A 222 6.01 1.67 -28.98
C LEU A 222 5.07 0.47 -28.92
N ASN A 223 4.48 0.08 -30.04
CA ASN A 223 3.59 -1.08 -30.11
C ASN A 223 4.34 -2.37 -29.76
N LYS A 224 5.57 -2.57 -30.25
CA LYS A 224 6.40 -3.73 -29.88
C LYS A 224 6.68 -3.80 -28.39
N ASN A 225 7.05 -2.67 -27.77
CA ASN A 225 7.28 -2.59 -26.34
C ASN A 225 5.99 -2.92 -25.55
N ILE A 226 4.84 -2.38 -25.98
CA ILE A 226 3.53 -2.68 -25.37
C ILE A 226 3.22 -4.17 -25.45
N HIS A 227 3.37 -4.79 -26.63
CA HIS A 227 3.05 -6.20 -26.83
C HIS A 227 3.98 -7.11 -26.03
N SER A 228 5.29 -6.81 -25.96
CA SER A 228 6.22 -7.60 -25.16
C SER A 228 5.89 -7.55 -23.67
N MET A 229 5.56 -6.37 -23.15
CA MET A 229 5.11 -6.22 -21.76
C MET A 229 3.79 -6.98 -21.49
N TRP A 230 2.86 -6.94 -22.45
CA TRP A 230 1.60 -7.67 -22.37
C TRP A 230 1.80 -9.19 -22.40
N GLU A 231 2.65 -9.70 -23.29
CA GLU A 231 2.99 -11.12 -23.39
C GLU A 231 3.58 -11.66 -22.08
N LEU A 232 4.45 -10.90 -21.42
CA LEU A 232 4.98 -11.29 -20.11
C LEU A 232 3.88 -11.37 -19.05
N CYS A 233 2.99 -10.38 -19.00
CA CYS A 233 1.87 -10.37 -18.05
C CYS A 233 0.91 -11.54 -18.31
N ASP A 234 0.56 -11.78 -19.57
CA ASP A 234 -0.33 -12.87 -19.99
C ASP A 234 0.31 -14.23 -19.69
N HIS A 235 1.63 -14.38 -19.85
CA HIS A 235 2.37 -15.57 -19.44
C HIS A 235 2.22 -15.82 -17.93
N LEU A 236 2.46 -14.81 -17.09
CA LEU A 236 2.39 -14.94 -15.63
C LEU A 236 0.97 -15.24 -15.15
N VAL A 237 -0.04 -14.65 -15.79
CA VAL A 237 -1.46 -14.99 -15.55
C VAL A 237 -1.72 -16.45 -15.90
N ALA A 238 -1.28 -16.90 -17.08
CA ALA A 238 -1.45 -18.29 -17.52
C ALA A 238 -0.71 -19.28 -16.61
N GLU A 239 0.51 -18.97 -16.19
CA GLU A 239 1.30 -19.77 -15.26
C GLU A 239 0.60 -19.91 -13.91
N ARG A 240 0.11 -18.80 -13.33
CA ARG A 240 -0.63 -18.82 -12.06
C ARG A 240 -1.94 -19.61 -12.16
N LYS A 241 -2.61 -19.60 -13.31
CA LYS A 241 -3.79 -20.42 -13.55
C LYS A 241 -3.47 -21.91 -13.70
N ARG A 242 -2.33 -22.24 -14.33
CA ARG A 242 -1.85 -23.64 -14.46
C ARG A 242 -1.35 -24.20 -13.13
N ASN A 243 -0.76 -23.36 -12.29
CA ASN A 243 -0.23 -23.70 -10.97
C ASN A 243 -0.93 -22.86 -9.88
N PRO A 244 -2.20 -23.15 -9.53
CA PRO A 244 -2.92 -22.38 -8.53
C PRO A 244 -2.20 -22.37 -7.17
N LYS A 245 -2.03 -21.18 -6.61
CA LYS A 245 -1.51 -20.96 -5.26
C LYS A 245 -2.59 -20.31 -4.40
N PRO A 246 -3.61 -21.06 -3.92
CA PRO A 246 -4.77 -20.47 -3.24
C PRO A 246 -4.38 -19.68 -1.99
N GLU A 247 -3.33 -20.11 -1.29
CA GLU A 247 -2.79 -19.46 -0.09
C GLU A 247 -1.95 -18.20 -0.38
N ALA A 248 -1.61 -17.92 -1.65
CA ALA A 248 -0.81 -16.75 -1.99
C ALA A 248 -1.60 -15.46 -1.71
N ARG A 249 -1.02 -14.58 -0.91
CA ARG A 249 -1.63 -13.28 -0.54
C ARG A 249 -1.16 -12.13 -1.41
N ASP A 250 -0.86 -12.41 -2.68
CA ASP A 250 -0.37 -11.42 -3.64
C ASP A 250 -1.50 -10.78 -4.46
N LEU A 251 -1.20 -9.62 -5.07
CA LEU A 251 -2.15 -8.86 -5.89
C LEU A 251 -2.73 -9.69 -7.04
N LEU A 252 -1.93 -10.56 -7.66
CA LEU A 252 -2.38 -11.39 -8.78
C LEU A 252 -3.42 -12.41 -8.33
N ASN A 253 -3.21 -13.04 -7.18
CA ASN A 253 -4.15 -13.99 -6.61
C ASN A 253 -5.49 -13.32 -6.29
N THR A 254 -5.47 -12.09 -5.75
CA THR A 254 -6.70 -11.31 -5.55
C THR A 254 -7.38 -11.00 -6.88
N MET A 255 -6.65 -10.51 -7.89
CA MET A 255 -7.20 -10.17 -9.20
C MET A 255 -7.86 -11.37 -9.91
N LEU A 256 -7.33 -12.58 -9.73
CA LEU A 256 -7.86 -13.82 -10.33
C LEU A 256 -9.10 -14.37 -9.62
N ASN A 257 -9.13 -14.26 -8.29
CA ASN A 257 -10.07 -15.03 -7.47
C ASN A 257 -11.19 -14.19 -6.88
N ALA A 258 -10.91 -12.94 -6.53
CA ALA A 258 -11.89 -12.08 -5.89
C ALA A 258 -13.03 -11.71 -6.84
N ARG A 259 -14.21 -11.49 -6.24
CA ARG A 259 -15.39 -10.98 -6.93
C ARG A 259 -15.69 -9.59 -6.43
N ASP A 260 -16.14 -8.74 -7.33
CA ASP A 260 -16.63 -7.42 -6.97
C ASP A 260 -17.87 -7.59 -6.07
N PRO A 261 -17.87 -7.04 -4.83
CA PRO A 261 -19.00 -7.17 -3.92
C PRO A 261 -20.29 -6.53 -4.46
N GLN A 262 -20.20 -5.57 -5.38
CA GLN A 262 -21.38 -4.89 -5.92
C GLN A 262 -22.01 -5.64 -7.09
N THR A 263 -21.20 -6.13 -8.05
CA THR A 263 -21.71 -6.77 -9.27
C THR A 263 -21.63 -8.30 -9.25
N GLY A 264 -20.89 -8.89 -8.31
CA GLY A 264 -20.55 -10.33 -8.28
C GLY A 264 -19.58 -10.77 -9.40
N GLY A 265 -19.21 -9.85 -10.29
CA GLY A 265 -18.32 -10.08 -11.43
C GLY A 265 -16.86 -10.25 -11.02
N LYS A 266 -16.07 -10.86 -11.90
CA LYS A 266 -14.60 -10.94 -11.79
C LYS A 266 -13.94 -10.00 -12.78
N LEU A 267 -12.66 -9.71 -12.57
CA LEU A 267 -11.84 -9.06 -13.59
C LEU A 267 -11.58 -10.04 -14.75
N SER A 268 -11.61 -9.52 -15.99
CA SER A 268 -11.17 -10.29 -17.16
C SER A 268 -9.64 -10.38 -17.18
N ASP A 269 -9.09 -11.42 -17.80
CA ASP A 269 -7.63 -11.58 -17.94
C ASP A 269 -6.97 -10.34 -18.56
N GLU A 270 -7.63 -9.73 -19.55
CA GLU A 270 -7.19 -8.47 -20.16
C GLU A 270 -7.12 -7.33 -19.14
N ASN A 271 -8.14 -7.15 -18.29
CA ASN A 271 -8.13 -6.11 -17.27
C ASN A 271 -7.14 -6.43 -16.14
N ILE A 272 -6.89 -7.71 -15.84
CA ILE A 272 -5.84 -8.14 -14.92
C ILE A 272 -4.47 -7.73 -15.46
N ARG A 273 -4.17 -8.02 -16.73
CA ARG A 273 -2.95 -7.56 -17.41
C ARG A 273 -2.78 -6.05 -17.33
N PHE A 274 -3.84 -5.29 -17.64
CA PHE A 274 -3.79 -3.83 -17.54
C PHE A 274 -3.46 -3.32 -16.14
N ASN A 275 -4.04 -3.92 -15.10
CA ASN A 275 -3.74 -3.53 -13.71
C ASN A 275 -2.34 -4.00 -13.28
N MET A 276 -1.88 -5.16 -13.74
CA MET A 276 -0.51 -5.63 -13.52
C MET A 276 0.53 -4.62 -14.03
N VAL A 277 0.37 -4.13 -15.27
CA VAL A 277 1.25 -3.07 -15.81
C VAL A 277 1.03 -1.74 -15.08
N THR A 278 -0.23 -1.41 -14.72
CA THR A 278 -0.56 -0.18 -13.97
C THR A 278 0.21 -0.06 -12.67
N PHE A 279 0.28 -1.13 -11.87
CA PHE A 279 0.99 -1.09 -10.59
C PHE A 279 2.51 -0.88 -10.74
N LEU A 280 3.10 -1.41 -11.82
CA LEU A 280 4.51 -1.20 -12.11
C LEU A 280 4.78 0.22 -12.58
N VAL A 281 4.02 0.71 -13.56
CA VAL A 281 4.18 2.08 -14.08
C VAL A 281 3.94 3.11 -12.96
N ALA A 282 2.87 2.96 -12.19
CA ALA A 282 2.48 3.96 -11.19
C ALA A 282 3.35 3.91 -9.91
N GLY A 283 3.79 2.73 -9.48
CA GLY A 283 4.54 2.55 -8.23
C GLY A 283 6.05 2.74 -8.36
N HIS A 284 6.62 2.44 -9.52
CA HIS A 284 8.07 2.41 -9.71
C HIS A 284 8.70 3.81 -9.82
N GLU A 285 8.23 4.64 -10.76
CA GLU A 285 8.86 5.93 -11.06
C GLU A 285 8.58 7.00 -9.98
N THR A 286 7.42 6.92 -9.32
CA THR A 286 7.02 7.87 -8.27
C THR A 286 7.80 7.66 -6.98
N THR A 287 7.89 6.43 -6.49
CA THR A 287 8.59 6.12 -5.23
C THR A 287 10.10 6.37 -5.37
N SER A 288 10.72 5.88 -6.44
CA SER A 288 12.14 6.14 -6.76
C SER A 288 12.45 7.62 -6.98
N GLY A 289 11.56 8.37 -7.64
CA GLY A 289 11.67 9.82 -7.77
C GLY A 289 11.65 10.51 -6.42
N THR A 290 10.78 10.07 -5.52
CA THR A 290 10.69 10.58 -4.15
C THR A 290 11.96 10.28 -3.35
N PHE A 291 12.51 9.07 -3.40
CA PHE A 291 13.80 8.75 -2.79
C PHE A 291 14.93 9.65 -3.32
N SER A 292 14.97 9.84 -4.64
CA SER A 292 16.00 10.66 -5.28
C SER A 292 15.95 12.11 -4.84
N PHE A 293 14.75 12.72 -4.81
CA PHE A 293 14.58 14.07 -4.28
C PHE A 293 14.88 14.15 -2.79
N LEU A 294 14.43 13.17 -2.01
CA LEU A 294 14.68 13.13 -0.57
C LEU A 294 16.18 13.12 -0.28
N PHE A 295 16.95 12.20 -0.87
CA PHE A 295 18.39 12.17 -0.65
C PHE A 295 19.09 13.43 -1.14
N TYR A 296 18.67 14.00 -2.28
CA TYR A 296 19.18 15.31 -2.71
C TYR A 296 18.94 16.38 -1.65
N LEU A 297 17.71 16.49 -1.14
CA LEU A 297 17.32 17.50 -0.15
C LEU A 297 18.01 17.27 1.20
N LEU A 298 18.11 16.03 1.68
CA LEU A 298 18.84 15.70 2.91
C LEU A 298 20.33 16.04 2.79
N LEU A 299 20.98 15.69 1.68
CA LEU A 299 22.41 15.96 1.49
C LEU A 299 22.71 17.44 1.28
N LYS A 300 21.73 18.24 0.81
CA LYS A 300 21.82 19.70 0.78
C LYS A 300 21.46 20.36 2.12
N ASN A 301 20.90 19.61 3.07
CA ASN A 301 20.54 20.07 4.41
C ASN A 301 21.14 19.12 5.49
N PRO A 302 22.46 19.21 5.76
CA PRO A 302 23.16 18.24 6.63
C PRO A 302 22.57 18.11 8.04
N GLU A 303 22.03 19.20 8.61
CA GLU A 303 21.35 19.15 9.91
C GLU A 303 20.12 18.25 9.88
N THR A 304 19.32 18.32 8.81
CA THR A 304 18.15 17.44 8.60
C THR A 304 18.60 15.99 8.39
N TYR A 305 19.65 15.75 7.60
CA TYR A 305 20.22 14.41 7.44
C TYR A 305 20.66 13.81 8.78
N HIS A 306 21.37 14.58 9.61
CA HIS A 306 21.82 14.11 10.92
C HIS A 306 20.66 13.88 11.89
N LYS A 307 19.63 14.73 11.92
CA LYS A 307 18.42 14.49 12.72
C LYS A 307 17.69 13.20 12.32
N ALA A 308 17.56 12.96 11.01
CA ALA A 308 16.96 11.72 10.51
C ALA A 308 17.80 10.49 10.92
N GLN A 309 19.13 10.56 10.80
CA GLN A 309 20.01 9.48 11.22
C GLN A 309 19.99 9.27 12.76
N GLN A 310 19.92 10.34 13.54
CA GLN A 310 19.77 10.27 15.01
C GLN A 310 18.45 9.62 15.42
N GLU A 311 17.36 9.88 14.71
CA GLU A 311 16.09 9.18 14.93
C GLU A 311 16.25 7.67 14.66
N VAL A 312 16.92 7.30 13.58
CA VAL A 312 17.21 5.88 13.28
C VAL A 312 18.06 5.24 14.37
N ASP A 313 19.10 5.92 14.83
CA ASP A 313 19.97 5.41 15.90
C ASP A 313 19.20 5.24 17.22
N ARG A 314 18.27 6.15 17.53
CA ARG A 314 17.41 6.07 18.72
C ARG A 314 16.42 4.90 18.64
N VAL A 315 15.78 4.70 17.48
CA VAL A 315 14.70 3.71 17.31
C VAL A 315 15.26 2.31 17.09
N LEU A 316 16.29 2.17 16.24
CA LEU A 316 16.83 0.86 15.86
C LEU A 316 18.15 0.52 16.53
N GLY A 317 19.02 1.52 16.76
CA GLY A 317 20.41 1.28 17.11
C GLY A 317 21.06 0.33 16.10
N ASP A 318 21.44 -0.88 16.56
CA ASP A 318 21.95 -1.97 15.72
C ASP A 318 20.96 -3.12 15.47
N GLY A 319 19.77 -3.04 16.05
CA GLY A 319 18.73 -4.04 15.95
C GLY A 319 18.10 -4.17 14.56
N VAL A 320 17.25 -5.19 14.44
CA VAL A 320 16.46 -5.47 13.24
C VAL A 320 15.21 -4.58 13.23
N LEU A 321 14.84 -4.09 12.05
CA LEU A 321 13.60 -3.36 11.86
C LEU A 321 12.39 -4.29 12.09
N LYS A 322 11.49 -3.91 13.01
CA LYS A 322 10.25 -4.62 13.32
C LYS A 322 9.04 -3.73 13.00
N PRO A 323 7.83 -4.28 12.83
CA PRO A 323 6.63 -3.50 12.51
C PRO A 323 6.34 -2.36 13.50
N GLU A 324 6.64 -2.57 14.80
CA GLU A 324 6.35 -1.61 15.87
C GLU A 324 7.26 -0.37 15.81
N HIS A 325 8.38 -0.45 15.08
CA HIS A 325 9.27 0.68 14.88
C HIS A 325 8.72 1.69 13.86
N LEU A 326 7.85 1.27 12.94
CA LEU A 326 7.37 2.12 11.83
C LEU A 326 6.70 3.40 12.32
N THR A 327 5.90 3.32 13.39
CA THR A 327 5.20 4.47 13.99
C THR A 327 6.12 5.40 14.79
N GLN A 328 7.37 4.99 15.04
CA GLN A 328 8.34 5.77 15.81
C GLN A 328 9.20 6.69 14.94
N PHE A 329 9.24 6.48 13.62
CA PHE A 329 10.01 7.28 12.66
C PHE A 329 9.29 8.58 12.25
N LYS A 330 8.97 9.42 13.23
CA LYS A 330 8.20 10.64 13.04
C LYS A 330 8.94 11.67 12.18
N TYR A 331 10.25 11.82 12.38
CA TYR A 331 11.06 12.78 11.63
C TYR A 331 11.34 12.32 10.20
N ILE A 332 11.59 11.02 9.96
CA ILE A 332 11.69 10.47 8.60
C ILE A 332 10.36 10.68 7.86
N GLU A 333 9.23 10.39 8.50
CA GLU A 333 7.91 10.63 7.93
C GLU A 333 7.73 12.12 7.55
N ALA A 334 8.12 13.04 8.43
CA ALA A 334 8.12 14.47 8.11
C ALA A 334 9.05 14.82 6.94
N CYS A 335 10.22 14.20 6.84
CA CYS A 335 11.14 14.40 5.71
C CYS A 335 10.54 13.94 4.37
N ILE A 336 9.86 12.79 4.36
CA ILE A 336 9.17 12.28 3.17
C ILE A 336 8.05 13.25 2.76
N ARG A 337 7.21 13.66 3.72
CA ARG A 337 6.09 14.57 3.44
C ARG A 337 6.56 15.94 2.94
N GLU A 338 7.60 16.48 3.55
CA GLU A 338 8.20 17.75 3.15
C GLU A 338 8.88 17.62 1.79
N THR A 339 9.47 16.46 1.46
CA THR A 339 10.00 16.19 0.11
C THR A 339 8.88 16.22 -0.92
N LEU A 340 7.78 15.51 -0.66
CA LEU A 340 6.63 15.46 -1.56
C LEU A 340 5.95 16.83 -1.74
N ARG A 341 5.98 17.69 -0.72
CA ARG A 341 5.54 19.09 -0.79
C ARG A 341 6.52 19.93 -1.62
N PHE A 342 7.78 19.95 -1.22
CA PHE A 342 8.79 20.87 -1.73
C PHE A 342 9.22 20.54 -3.17
N GLN A 343 9.45 19.25 -3.46
CA GLN A 343 9.82 18.78 -4.78
C GLN A 343 9.46 17.31 -4.95
N GLY A 344 8.17 17.04 -5.16
CA GLY A 344 7.65 15.68 -5.42
C GLY A 344 7.70 15.28 -6.90
N PRO A 345 7.59 13.97 -7.20
CA PRO A 345 7.60 13.44 -8.57
C PRO A 345 6.33 13.78 -9.37
N ILE A 346 5.20 14.05 -8.71
CA ILE A 346 3.91 14.39 -9.34
C ILE A 346 3.67 15.90 -9.24
N THR A 347 3.63 16.56 -10.40
CA THR A 347 3.60 18.03 -10.51
C THR A 347 2.24 18.60 -10.89
N VAL A 348 1.32 17.74 -11.37
CA VAL A 348 -0.01 18.16 -11.81
C VAL A 348 -1.09 17.13 -11.51
N LEU A 349 -2.31 17.61 -11.19
CA LEU A 349 -3.53 16.80 -11.21
C LEU A 349 -4.44 17.25 -12.35
N ASN A 350 -4.90 16.31 -13.18
CA ASN A 350 -5.79 16.59 -14.31
C ASN A 350 -7.25 16.34 -13.93
N ILE A 351 -8.05 17.39 -14.04
CA ILE A 351 -9.45 17.44 -13.61
C ILE A 351 -10.30 18.03 -14.74
N SER A 352 -11.58 17.65 -14.81
CA SER A 352 -12.55 18.29 -15.70
C SER A 352 -13.85 18.59 -14.95
N PRO A 353 -14.57 19.68 -15.32
CA PRO A 353 -15.92 19.91 -14.85
C PRO A 353 -16.86 18.79 -15.28
N ILE A 354 -17.78 18.38 -14.40
CA ILE A 354 -18.86 17.45 -14.73
C ILE A 354 -19.91 18.16 -15.59
N GLU A 355 -20.17 19.42 -15.26
CA GLU A 355 -21.08 20.33 -15.95
C GLU A 355 -20.42 21.71 -16.07
N ASP A 356 -20.94 22.55 -16.97
CA ASP A 356 -20.49 23.95 -17.08
C ASP A 356 -20.70 24.67 -15.73
N THR A 357 -19.65 25.34 -15.24
CA THR A 357 -19.64 25.90 -13.88
C THR A 357 -18.72 27.12 -13.79
N VAL A 358 -18.64 27.70 -12.59
CA VAL A 358 -17.82 28.89 -12.30
C VAL A 358 -16.87 28.59 -11.15
N ILE A 359 -15.57 28.81 -11.36
CA ILE A 359 -14.52 28.68 -10.33
C ILE A 359 -14.25 30.05 -9.71
N GLY A 360 -13.99 30.11 -8.40
CA GLY A 360 -13.67 31.33 -7.66
C GLY A 360 -14.79 32.37 -7.70
N GLY A 361 -16.03 31.93 -7.95
CA GLY A 361 -17.20 32.79 -8.11
C GLY A 361 -17.22 33.69 -9.35
N LYS A 362 -16.20 33.63 -10.23
CA LYS A 362 -16.07 34.56 -11.36
C LYS A 362 -15.49 33.98 -12.66
N TYR A 363 -14.87 32.80 -12.64
CA TYR A 363 -14.23 32.21 -13.83
C TYR A 363 -15.07 31.09 -14.44
N ARG A 364 -15.66 31.34 -15.61
CA ARG A 364 -16.45 30.33 -16.32
C ARG A 364 -15.55 29.21 -16.88
N VAL A 365 -15.95 27.97 -16.64
CA VAL A 365 -15.36 26.76 -17.23
C VAL A 365 -16.44 25.84 -17.76
N THR A 366 -16.11 25.09 -18.80
CA THR A 366 -17.02 24.20 -19.51
C THR A 366 -16.52 22.76 -19.45
N THR A 367 -17.39 21.82 -19.78
CA THR A 367 -17.03 20.39 -19.89
C THR A 367 -15.94 20.08 -20.93
N ASN A 368 -15.63 21.04 -21.81
CA ASN A 368 -14.54 20.96 -22.79
C ASN A 368 -13.18 21.39 -22.23
N ASP A 369 -13.16 22.08 -21.09
CA ASP A 369 -11.92 22.58 -20.47
C ASP A 369 -11.23 21.47 -19.66
N ALA A 370 -9.91 21.37 -19.81
CA ALA A 370 -9.07 20.57 -18.93
C ALA A 370 -8.51 21.46 -17.82
N ILE A 371 -8.82 21.16 -16.57
CA ILE A 371 -8.27 21.87 -15.41
C ILE A 371 -7.00 21.15 -14.97
N ILE A 372 -5.89 21.88 -14.95
CA ILE A 372 -4.59 21.41 -14.50
C ILE A 372 -4.34 22.04 -13.13
N CYS A 373 -4.40 21.24 -12.08
CA CYS A 373 -3.99 21.69 -10.75
C CYS A 373 -2.47 21.61 -10.67
N ASN A 374 -1.81 22.76 -10.65
CA ASN A 374 -0.38 22.87 -10.46
C ASN A 374 -0.04 22.57 -8.99
N THR A 375 0.42 21.36 -8.69
CA THR A 375 0.71 20.95 -7.31
C THR A 375 1.93 21.68 -6.75
N GLN A 376 2.90 22.05 -7.58
CA GLN A 376 4.04 22.88 -7.14
C GLN A 376 3.56 24.26 -6.66
N GLY A 377 2.62 24.88 -7.39
CA GLY A 377 2.00 26.13 -6.96
C GLY A 377 1.25 25.98 -5.64
N LEU A 378 0.43 24.93 -5.51
CA LEU A 378 -0.30 24.61 -4.28
C LEU A 378 0.63 24.41 -3.09
N HIS A 379 1.72 23.66 -3.29
CA HIS A 379 2.65 23.25 -2.23
C HIS A 379 3.65 24.35 -1.85
N HIS A 380 3.73 25.42 -2.63
CA HIS A 380 4.51 26.63 -2.35
C HIS A 380 3.63 27.86 -2.07
N ASP A 381 2.30 27.69 -1.94
CA ASP A 381 1.40 28.80 -1.66
C ASP A 381 1.67 29.39 -0.26
N ARG A 382 2.26 30.59 -0.21
CA ARG A 382 2.63 31.28 1.03
C ARG A 382 1.45 31.59 1.93
N ARG A 383 0.22 31.65 1.38
CA ARG A 383 -1.01 31.82 2.19
C ARG A 383 -1.27 30.63 3.12
N VAL A 384 -0.72 29.46 2.78
CA VAL A 384 -0.84 28.21 3.56
C VAL A 384 0.48 27.88 4.26
N TRP A 385 1.58 27.92 3.51
CA TRP A 385 2.88 27.42 3.97
C TRP A 385 3.76 28.49 4.63
N GLY A 386 3.32 29.75 4.64
CA GLY A 386 4.05 30.89 5.19
C GLY A 386 5.11 31.45 4.26
N ASP A 387 5.83 32.49 4.70
CA ASP A 387 6.87 33.16 3.90
C ASP A 387 8.06 32.25 3.57
N ASP A 388 8.27 31.19 4.36
CA ASP A 388 9.31 30.20 4.17
C ASP A 388 8.86 28.97 3.37
N ALA A 389 7.79 29.09 2.56
CA ALA A 389 7.29 28.01 1.69
C ALA A 389 8.39 27.42 0.78
N ASP A 390 9.34 28.26 0.37
CA ASP A 390 10.48 27.91 -0.49
C ASP A 390 11.70 27.38 0.30
N VAL A 391 11.52 27.03 1.58
CA VAL A 391 12.54 26.38 2.42
C VAL A 391 12.12 24.96 2.74
N PHE A 392 13.01 24.00 2.46
CA PHE A 392 12.86 22.62 2.88
C PHE A 392 13.06 22.51 4.40
N ARG A 393 11.95 22.33 5.15
CA ARG A 393 11.97 22.27 6.61
C ARG A 393 10.97 21.24 7.13
N PRO A 394 11.37 19.97 7.33
CA PRO A 394 10.49 18.92 7.84
C PRO A 394 9.81 19.26 9.17
N GLU A 395 10.45 20.07 10.02
CA GLU A 395 9.92 20.52 11.31
C GLU A 395 8.57 21.25 11.18
N ARG A 396 8.22 21.79 10.01
CA ARG A 396 6.90 22.43 9.81
C ARG A 396 5.73 21.46 9.91
N LEU A 397 6.00 20.16 9.71
CA LEU A 397 5.01 19.09 9.75
C LEU A 397 5.02 18.33 11.08
N MET A 398 5.86 18.75 12.02
CA MET A 398 5.99 18.18 13.35
C MET A 398 5.15 18.97 14.37
N ASP A 399 4.99 18.44 15.58
CA ASP A 399 4.45 19.14 16.75
C ASP A 399 3.11 19.87 16.52
N GLY A 400 2.17 19.21 15.85
CA GLY A 400 0.85 19.78 15.53
C GLY A 400 0.80 20.54 14.20
N GLY A 401 1.93 20.70 13.50
CA GLY A 401 2.03 21.44 12.24
C GLY A 401 1.28 20.75 11.10
N TRP A 402 1.35 19.41 11.03
CA TRP A 402 0.58 18.61 10.08
C TRP A 402 -0.93 18.75 10.30
N GLU A 403 -1.35 18.70 11.56
CA GLU A 403 -2.73 18.72 11.99
C GLU A 403 -3.41 20.07 11.73
N LYS A 404 -2.62 21.16 11.69
CA LYS A 404 -3.08 22.51 11.39
C LYS A 404 -3.26 22.78 9.88
N LEU A 405 -2.87 21.85 9.01
CA LEU A 405 -2.95 22.08 7.57
C LEU A 405 -4.40 22.17 7.08
N PRO A 406 -4.73 23.19 6.28
CA PRO A 406 -6.05 23.29 5.66
C PRO A 406 -6.36 22.09 4.77
N ARG A 407 -7.65 21.80 4.58
CA ARG A 407 -8.11 20.69 3.73
C ARG A 407 -7.58 20.87 2.32
N ASN A 408 -7.02 19.82 1.74
CA ASN A 408 -6.47 19.82 0.39
C ASN A 408 -5.20 20.67 0.17
N ALA A 409 -4.54 21.16 1.24
CA ALA A 409 -3.26 21.88 1.13
C ALA A 409 -2.09 20.99 0.66
N TRP A 410 -2.15 19.68 0.93
CA TRP A 410 -1.12 18.71 0.56
C TRP A 410 -1.75 17.55 -0.24
N LYS A 411 -1.31 17.39 -1.49
CA LYS A 411 -1.97 16.55 -2.53
C LYS A 411 -1.00 15.78 -3.46
N PRO A 412 0.13 15.22 -2.98
CA PRO A 412 1.01 14.41 -3.83
C PRO A 412 0.37 13.08 -4.27
N PHE A 413 -0.63 12.59 -3.54
CA PHE A 413 -1.32 11.33 -3.81
C PHE A 413 -2.68 11.49 -4.50
N GLY A 414 -2.96 12.62 -5.13
CA GLY A 414 -4.24 12.86 -5.81
C GLY A 414 -5.38 13.17 -4.85
N ASN A 415 -6.63 12.83 -5.22
CA ASN A 415 -7.83 13.29 -4.52
C ASN A 415 -8.99 12.30 -4.61
N GLY A 416 -9.72 12.13 -3.50
CA GLY A 416 -11.01 11.46 -3.45
C GLY A 416 -10.95 10.01 -3.92
N ALA A 417 -11.99 9.58 -4.63
CA ALA A 417 -12.11 8.19 -5.09
C ALA A 417 -11.02 7.80 -6.11
N ARG A 418 -10.34 8.78 -6.72
CA ARG A 418 -9.23 8.57 -7.66
C ARG A 418 -7.86 8.88 -7.05
N ALA A 419 -7.76 8.98 -5.73
CA ALA A 419 -6.50 9.09 -5.02
C ALA A 419 -5.63 7.84 -5.23
N CYS A 420 -4.35 7.95 -4.89
CA CYS A 420 -3.39 6.86 -5.01
C CYS A 420 -3.78 5.71 -4.10
N ILE A 421 -4.23 4.60 -4.69
CA ILE A 421 -4.51 3.35 -3.97
C ILE A 421 -3.26 2.80 -3.28
N GLY A 422 -2.07 3.03 -3.84
CA GLY A 422 -0.79 2.57 -3.32
C GLY A 422 -0.16 3.48 -2.25
N ARG A 423 -0.87 4.48 -1.71
CA ARG A 423 -0.29 5.46 -0.78
C ARG A 423 0.38 4.81 0.43
N PHE A 424 -0.35 4.00 1.20
CA PHE A 424 0.19 3.37 2.42
C PHE A 424 1.31 2.38 2.10
N PHE A 425 1.22 1.72 0.95
CA PHE A 425 2.28 0.85 0.46
C PHE A 425 3.58 1.63 0.26
N ALA A 426 3.52 2.74 -0.49
CA ALA A 426 4.68 3.58 -0.77
C ALA A 426 5.23 4.25 0.50
N GLU A 427 4.38 4.73 1.40
CA GLU A 427 4.81 5.34 2.66
C GLU A 427 5.56 4.34 3.55
N GLN A 428 5.01 3.14 3.76
CA GLN A 428 5.67 2.09 4.56
C GLN A 428 7.01 1.70 3.93
N GLU A 429 7.04 1.47 2.61
CA GLU A 429 8.24 1.14 1.86
C GLU A 429 9.32 2.22 2.01
N MET A 430 8.96 3.49 1.82
CA MET A 430 9.90 4.61 1.94
C MET A 430 10.49 4.69 3.33
N ILE A 431 9.67 4.60 4.38
CA ILE A 431 10.14 4.63 5.78
C ILE A 431 11.13 3.48 6.02
N MET A 432 10.80 2.25 5.62
CA MET A 432 11.66 1.08 5.80
C MET A 432 13.01 1.24 5.11
N ALA A 433 13.00 1.65 3.84
CA ALA A 433 14.21 1.83 3.05
C ALA A 433 15.10 2.94 3.60
N ILE A 434 14.54 4.11 3.92
CA ILE A 434 15.31 5.23 4.50
C ILE A 434 15.90 4.82 5.85
N ALA A 435 15.11 4.20 6.72
CA ALA A 435 15.58 3.77 8.03
C ALA A 435 16.77 2.82 7.91
N LEU A 436 16.68 1.77 7.09
CA LEU A 436 17.77 0.81 6.92
C LEU A 436 18.99 1.40 6.22
N LEU A 437 18.79 2.27 5.21
CA LEU A 437 19.90 2.95 4.53
C LEU A 437 20.66 3.88 5.50
N LEU A 438 19.96 4.69 6.29
CA LEU A 438 20.59 5.58 7.28
C LEU A 438 21.17 4.82 8.48
N GLN A 439 20.62 3.66 8.82
CA GLN A 439 21.17 2.78 9.86
C GLN A 439 22.56 2.26 9.48
N ARG A 440 22.74 1.88 8.20
CA ARG A 440 23.94 1.18 7.73
C ARG A 440 24.97 2.07 7.05
N PHE A 441 24.54 3.12 6.36
CA PHE A 441 25.41 3.92 5.50
C PHE A 441 25.49 5.38 5.93
N GLN A 442 26.70 5.93 5.80
CA GLN A 442 26.92 7.34 5.59
C GLN A 442 26.82 7.59 4.09
N ILE A 443 25.86 8.43 3.70
CA ILE A 443 25.60 8.73 2.29
C ILE A 443 26.15 10.11 1.96
N SER A 444 26.75 10.26 0.78
CA SER A 444 27.29 11.52 0.29
C SER A 444 27.06 11.68 -1.20
N MET A 445 27.03 12.91 -1.70
CA MET A 445 26.99 13.18 -3.14
C MET A 445 28.34 12.78 -3.75
N VAL A 446 28.31 12.16 -4.94
CA VAL A 446 29.55 11.91 -5.72
C VAL A 446 30.18 13.25 -6.12
N ASP A 447 29.35 14.18 -6.60
CA ASP A 447 29.73 15.55 -6.92
C ASP A 447 29.07 16.52 -5.92
N PRO A 448 29.82 17.08 -4.96
CA PRO A 448 29.30 18.05 -3.99
C PRO A 448 28.72 19.32 -4.65
N SER A 449 29.20 19.67 -5.85
CA SER A 449 28.78 20.85 -6.60
C SER A 449 27.51 20.63 -7.42
N TYR A 450 27.00 19.39 -7.48
CA TYR A 450 25.77 19.07 -8.21
C TYR A 450 24.62 19.99 -7.80
N THR A 451 24.04 20.66 -8.78
CA THR A 451 22.80 21.43 -8.65
C THR A 451 21.65 20.66 -9.26
N LEU A 452 20.48 20.69 -8.63
CA LEU A 452 19.31 19.96 -9.12
C LEU A 452 19.01 20.30 -10.58
N ARG A 453 19.10 19.28 -11.44
CA ARG A 453 18.57 19.31 -12.80
C ARG A 453 17.40 18.36 -12.84
N ILE A 454 16.28 18.78 -13.42
CA ILE A 454 15.06 17.97 -13.44
C ILE A 454 14.93 17.29 -14.81
N LYS A 455 14.81 15.97 -14.79
CA LYS A 455 14.37 15.18 -15.95
C LYS A 455 12.86 14.98 -15.85
N SER A 456 12.15 15.28 -16.93
CA SER A 456 10.70 15.09 -17.03
C SER A 456 10.36 13.94 -17.98
N THR A 457 9.46 13.07 -17.54
CA THR A 457 8.86 11.96 -18.29
C THR A 457 7.34 12.03 -18.10
N LEU A 458 6.70 10.97 -17.59
CA LEU A 458 5.37 11.05 -16.98
C LEU A 458 5.43 11.78 -15.63
N THR A 459 6.53 11.59 -14.91
CA THR A 459 6.83 12.21 -13.62
C THR A 459 8.08 13.08 -13.74
N ILE A 460 8.58 13.61 -12.62
CA ILE A 460 9.88 14.27 -12.58
C ILE A 460 10.85 13.58 -11.63
N LYS A 461 12.15 13.67 -11.93
CA LYS A 461 13.22 13.15 -11.07
C LYS A 461 14.53 13.95 -11.23
N PRO A 462 15.44 13.92 -10.25
CA PRO A 462 16.79 14.48 -10.39
C PRO A 462 17.57 13.81 -11.52
N ASP A 463 18.06 14.58 -12.49
CA ASP A 463 18.82 14.11 -13.64
C ASP A 463 20.30 13.98 -13.31
N GLY A 464 20.85 12.78 -13.49
CA GLY A 464 22.26 12.49 -13.24
C GLY A 464 22.71 12.70 -11.80
N PHE A 465 21.77 12.68 -10.83
CA PHE A 465 22.10 12.76 -9.41
C PHE A 465 22.72 11.44 -8.94
N LYS A 466 23.96 11.52 -8.47
CA LYS A 466 24.75 10.36 -8.04
C LYS A 466 25.16 10.47 -6.58
N ILE A 467 25.06 9.35 -5.86
CA ILE A 467 25.44 9.23 -4.46
C ILE A 467 26.47 8.11 -4.26
N LYS A 468 27.20 8.17 -3.16
CA LYS A 468 28.00 7.07 -2.62
C LYS A 468 27.43 6.67 -1.26
N ALA A 469 27.47 5.38 -0.97
CA ALA A 469 27.05 4.83 0.31
C ALA A 469 28.26 4.13 0.95
N VAL A 470 28.77 4.69 2.05
CA VAL A 470 29.89 4.13 2.79
C VAL A 470 29.38 3.55 4.09
N ARG A 471 29.74 2.30 4.42
CA ARG A 471 29.31 1.68 5.66
C ARG A 471 29.75 2.53 6.86
N ARG A 472 28.84 2.76 7.80
CA ARG A 472 29.14 3.56 9.00
C ARG A 472 30.18 2.83 9.87
N PRO A 473 31.10 3.57 10.53
CA PRO A 473 32.05 2.98 11.46
C PRO A 473 31.34 2.18 12.57
N GLY A 474 31.86 1.00 12.89
CA GLY A 474 31.31 0.13 13.94
C GLY A 474 30.05 -0.66 13.55
N LYS A 475 29.49 -0.46 12.36
CA LYS A 475 28.37 -1.28 11.86
C LYS A 475 28.92 -2.53 11.16
N SER A 476 28.50 -3.71 11.61
CA SER A 476 28.89 -4.99 11.00
C SER A 476 28.27 -5.16 9.61
N MET A 477 28.85 -6.06 8.82
CA MET A 477 28.19 -6.53 7.61
C MET A 477 26.85 -7.14 8.01
N MET A 478 25.80 -6.78 7.29
CA MET A 478 24.49 -7.38 7.49
C MET A 478 24.59 -8.81 6.95
N VAL A 479 24.59 -9.80 7.84
CA VAL A 479 24.43 -11.21 7.46
C VAL A 479 22.95 -11.49 7.59
N GLY A 480 22.34 -12.02 6.53
CA GLY A 480 20.89 -12.11 6.27
C GLY A 480 20.01 -11.94 7.51
N ILE A 481 19.12 -10.93 7.49
CA ILE A 481 18.11 -10.76 8.54
C ILE A 481 17.39 -12.10 8.66
N SER A 482 17.67 -12.81 9.75
CA SER A 482 16.89 -13.98 10.11
C SER A 482 15.51 -13.45 10.48
N GLY A 483 14.47 -13.93 9.79
CA GLY A 483 13.08 -13.50 9.99
C GLY A 483 12.49 -13.85 11.37
N ASP A 484 13.30 -14.30 12.34
CA ASP A 484 12.83 -14.77 13.64
C ASP A 484 13.37 -13.87 14.76
N SER A 485 12.45 -13.16 15.41
CA SER A 485 12.71 -12.31 16.57
C SER A 485 12.96 -13.15 17.83
N GLN A 486 14.17 -13.14 18.38
CA GLN A 486 14.43 -13.58 19.74
C GLN A 486 14.05 -12.48 20.75
N THR A 487 13.29 -12.84 21.78
CA THR A 487 12.98 -11.96 22.93
C THR A 487 13.15 -12.78 24.20
N GLU A 488 14.10 -12.40 25.06
CA GLU A 488 14.32 -12.98 26.40
C GLU A 488 13.23 -12.50 27.36
N ILE A 489 12.59 -13.38 28.14
CA ILE A 489 11.76 -12.99 29.29
C ILE A 489 11.91 -13.97 30.48
N GLU A 490 12.04 -13.37 31.66
CA GLU A 490 12.24 -13.94 33.00
C GLU A 490 10.96 -14.57 33.61
N LYS A 491 11.18 -15.50 34.56
CA LYS A 491 10.18 -16.42 35.15
C LYS A 491 9.39 -15.85 36.34
N SER A 492 8.11 -16.23 36.45
CA SER A 492 7.49 -16.53 37.76
C SER A 492 6.41 -17.63 37.64
N GLN A 493 6.41 -18.55 38.61
CA GLN A 493 5.66 -19.82 38.65
C GLN A 493 4.39 -19.71 39.52
N GLY A 494 3.42 -20.60 39.26
CA GLY A 494 2.34 -20.94 40.20
C GLY A 494 1.37 -22.00 39.63
N GLU A 495 1.58 -23.26 39.99
CA GLU A 495 0.76 -24.44 39.68
C GLU A 495 -0.58 -24.44 40.46
N HIS A 496 -1.64 -25.05 39.91
CA HIS A 496 -2.50 -25.97 40.67
C HIS A 496 -3.47 -26.79 39.78
N GLU A 497 -3.75 -28.00 40.29
CA GLU A 497 -4.24 -29.22 39.64
C GLU A 497 -5.76 -29.28 39.35
N ALA A 498 -6.11 -30.21 38.46
CA ALA A 498 -7.41 -30.42 37.83
C ALA A 498 -8.40 -31.30 38.62
N ALA A 499 -9.70 -31.16 38.31
CA ALA A 499 -10.69 -32.23 38.46
C ALA A 499 -11.85 -32.07 37.44
N ASP A 500 -12.05 -33.11 36.62
CA ASP A 500 -13.03 -33.25 35.54
C ASP A 500 -14.50 -33.23 36.00
N LYS A 501 -15.36 -32.56 35.22
CA LYS A 501 -16.74 -32.99 34.88
C LYS A 501 -17.39 -32.05 33.85
N ALA A 502 -17.80 -32.59 32.71
CA ALA A 502 -18.57 -31.90 31.67
C ALA A 502 -20.06 -31.77 32.03
N PRO A 503 -20.74 -30.69 31.60
CA PRO A 503 -22.19 -30.73 31.42
C PRO A 503 -22.66 -30.30 30.01
N ASP A 504 -23.53 -31.14 29.49
CA ASP A 504 -24.57 -30.92 28.50
C ASP A 504 -25.54 -29.79 28.93
N GLY A 505 -26.09 -29.00 27.98
CA GLY A 505 -27.15 -28.03 28.31
C GLY A 505 -27.33 -26.84 27.36
N SER A 506 -28.44 -26.87 26.62
CA SER A 506 -29.01 -25.78 25.82
C SER A 506 -29.20 -24.45 26.59
N GLN A 507 -28.72 -23.32 26.04
CA GLN A 507 -29.18 -21.98 26.44
C GLN A 507 -29.62 -21.13 25.24
N THR A 508 -30.76 -20.44 25.39
CA THR A 508 -31.36 -19.50 24.44
C THR A 508 -30.65 -18.15 24.49
N GLY A 509 -29.64 -17.97 23.65
CA GLY A 509 -28.86 -16.73 23.52
C GLY A 509 -29.63 -15.51 23.02
N GLN A 510 -29.34 -14.33 23.59
CA GLN A 510 -29.83 -13.02 23.14
C GLN A 510 -29.28 -12.67 21.74
N SER A 511 -30.13 -12.13 20.85
CA SER A 511 -29.73 -11.74 19.49
C SER A 511 -29.00 -10.39 19.49
N LEU A 512 -27.99 -10.25 18.63
CA LEU A 512 -27.18 -9.03 18.45
C LEU A 512 -27.08 -8.69 16.95
N LEU A 513 -27.33 -7.45 16.54
CA LEU A 513 -27.16 -7.03 15.14
C LEU A 513 -25.83 -6.28 14.97
N ILE A 514 -24.94 -6.78 14.12
CA ILE A 514 -23.65 -6.16 13.82
C ILE A 514 -23.72 -5.59 12.40
N LEU A 515 -23.60 -4.27 12.29
CA LEU A 515 -23.59 -3.54 11.02
C LEU A 515 -22.19 -3.01 10.74
N TYR A 516 -21.65 -3.28 9.55
CA TYR A 516 -20.34 -2.75 9.17
C TYR A 516 -20.31 -2.01 7.84
N GLY A 517 -19.54 -0.93 7.78
CA GLY A 517 -19.11 -0.29 6.54
C GLY A 517 -17.63 -0.61 6.29
N SER A 518 -17.20 -0.99 5.10
CA SER A 518 -15.76 -1.23 4.86
C SER A 518 -15.39 -1.27 3.37
N ASN A 519 -14.44 -0.40 2.95
CA ASN A 519 -13.79 -0.47 1.63
C ASN A 519 -12.38 -1.09 1.75
N ALA A 520 -11.63 -0.76 2.80
CA ALA A 520 -10.26 -1.22 3.04
C ALA A 520 -10.17 -2.55 3.82
N GLY A 521 -11.31 -3.14 4.21
CA GLY A 521 -11.37 -4.42 4.91
C GLY A 521 -11.29 -4.33 6.45
N THR A 522 -10.66 -3.30 7.02
CA THR A 522 -10.46 -3.17 8.48
C THR A 522 -11.74 -3.36 9.30
N CYS A 523 -12.78 -2.56 9.08
CA CYS A 523 -14.03 -2.67 9.84
C CYS A 523 -14.82 -3.95 9.56
N LYS A 524 -14.58 -4.61 8.41
CA LYS A 524 -15.17 -5.93 8.13
C LYS A 524 -14.51 -6.99 9.02
N TYR A 525 -13.18 -6.97 9.11
CA TYR A 525 -12.44 -7.85 10.00
C TYR A 525 -12.87 -7.70 11.46
N LEU A 526 -13.03 -6.46 11.95
CA LEU A 526 -13.53 -6.22 13.31
C LEU A 526 -14.97 -6.74 13.51
N ALA A 527 -15.83 -6.66 12.49
CA ALA A 527 -17.18 -7.22 12.56
C ALA A 527 -17.18 -8.76 12.63
N GLU A 528 -16.29 -9.41 11.88
CA GLU A 528 -16.09 -10.87 11.94
C GLU A 528 -15.52 -11.31 13.29
N ASP A 529 -14.62 -10.51 13.88
CA ASP A 529 -14.10 -10.74 15.23
C ASP A 529 -15.19 -10.62 16.30
N LEU A 530 -16.02 -9.57 16.25
CA LEU A 530 -17.14 -9.41 17.19
C LEU A 530 -18.17 -10.54 17.06
N ASP A 531 -18.45 -11.02 15.84
CA ASP A 531 -19.32 -12.18 15.61
C ASP A 531 -18.83 -13.42 16.34
N MET A 532 -17.53 -13.71 16.25
CA MET A 532 -16.92 -14.84 16.92
C MET A 532 -16.91 -14.66 18.46
N ALA A 533 -16.48 -13.50 18.95
CA ALA A 533 -16.44 -13.19 20.38
C ALA A 533 -17.84 -13.23 21.02
N ALA A 534 -18.86 -12.72 20.33
CA ALA A 534 -20.24 -12.74 20.81
C ALA A 534 -20.81 -14.17 20.86
N LYS A 535 -20.54 -15.01 19.85
CA LYS A 535 -20.93 -16.44 19.85
C LYS A 535 -20.33 -17.19 21.03
N ASN A 536 -19.06 -16.95 21.34
CA ASN A 536 -18.37 -17.57 22.48
C ASN A 536 -18.99 -17.18 23.83
N ARG A 537 -19.69 -16.04 23.90
CA ARG A 537 -20.45 -15.60 25.09
C ARG A 537 -21.94 -15.93 25.02
N GLY A 538 -22.33 -16.84 24.13
CA GLY A 538 -23.71 -17.32 24.03
C GLY A 538 -24.69 -16.39 23.31
N PHE A 539 -24.23 -15.32 22.66
CA PHE A 539 -25.09 -14.47 21.84
C PHE A 539 -25.37 -15.10 20.47
N LYS A 540 -26.45 -14.65 19.81
CA LYS A 540 -26.76 -14.96 18.41
C LYS A 540 -26.55 -13.72 17.52
N PRO A 541 -25.30 -13.41 17.14
CA PRO A 541 -25.00 -12.28 16.28
C PRO A 541 -25.51 -12.50 14.85
N ILE A 542 -25.96 -11.41 14.23
CA ILE A 542 -26.34 -11.30 12.83
C ILE A 542 -25.43 -10.22 12.23
N VAL A 543 -24.52 -10.61 11.36
CA VAL A 543 -23.61 -9.67 10.68
C VAL A 543 -24.22 -9.25 9.34
N LYS A 544 -24.34 -7.94 9.11
CA LYS A 544 -24.79 -7.35 7.85
C LYS A 544 -23.94 -6.13 7.50
N THR A 545 -23.96 -5.72 6.24
CA THR A 545 -23.46 -4.40 5.86
C THR A 545 -24.39 -3.31 6.41
N MET A 546 -23.86 -2.10 6.61
CA MET A 546 -24.69 -0.97 7.06
C MET A 546 -25.88 -0.72 6.13
N ASP A 547 -25.68 -0.79 4.80
CA ASP A 547 -26.74 -0.58 3.83
C ASP A 547 -27.85 -1.64 3.90
N GLU A 548 -27.53 -2.91 4.21
CA GLU A 548 -28.52 -3.97 4.44
C GLU A 548 -29.28 -3.83 5.76
N GLY A 549 -28.74 -3.09 6.72
CA GLY A 549 -29.37 -2.77 8.01
C GLY A 549 -30.32 -1.58 7.97
N THR A 550 -30.39 -0.85 6.85
CA THR A 550 -31.27 0.30 6.66
C THR A 550 -32.73 -0.12 6.86
N GLU A 551 -33.51 0.65 7.62
CA GLU A 551 -34.93 0.38 7.95
C GLU A 551 -35.21 -0.90 8.78
N GLN A 552 -34.19 -1.69 9.15
CA GLN A 552 -34.34 -2.96 9.88
C GLN A 552 -33.90 -2.89 11.35
N LEU A 553 -33.84 -1.69 11.94
CA LEU A 553 -33.41 -1.50 13.33
C LEU A 553 -34.59 -1.70 14.29
N SER A 554 -34.52 -2.74 15.13
CA SER A 554 -35.52 -3.04 16.16
C SER A 554 -35.12 -2.47 17.52
N LYS A 555 -36.10 -2.27 18.40
CA LYS A 555 -35.88 -1.90 19.81
C LYS A 555 -35.46 -3.09 20.67
N ASP A 556 -35.75 -4.31 20.20
CA ASP A 556 -35.55 -5.55 20.95
C ASP A 556 -34.15 -6.16 20.73
N ILE A 557 -33.45 -5.71 19.69
CA ILE A 557 -32.14 -6.25 19.29
C ILE A 557 -31.11 -5.11 19.36
N PRO A 558 -30.10 -5.19 20.23
CA PRO A 558 -29.03 -4.21 20.27
C PRO A 558 -28.25 -4.16 18.95
N VAL A 559 -27.85 -2.96 18.53
CA VAL A 559 -27.19 -2.72 17.25
C VAL A 559 -25.76 -2.23 17.46
N VAL A 560 -24.78 -2.93 16.92
CA VAL A 560 -23.37 -2.52 16.95
C VAL A 560 -22.96 -2.06 15.57
N ILE A 561 -22.52 -0.81 15.44
CA ILE A 561 -22.13 -0.21 14.16
C ILE A 561 -20.62 -0.03 14.14
N ILE A 562 -19.96 -0.66 13.17
CA ILE A 562 -18.51 -0.58 12.96
C ILE A 562 -18.27 0.09 11.62
N THR A 563 -17.77 1.34 11.62
CA THR A 563 -17.71 2.11 10.37
C THR A 563 -16.42 2.94 10.23
N PRO A 564 -15.87 3.07 9.02
CA PRO A 564 -14.71 3.90 8.74
C PRO A 564 -15.12 5.28 8.20
N SER A 565 -14.15 6.18 8.05
CA SER A 565 -14.28 7.37 7.22
C SER A 565 -13.18 7.41 6.14
N TYR A 566 -13.57 7.57 4.87
CA TYR A 566 -12.65 7.67 3.71
C TYR A 566 -12.68 9.08 3.13
N GLU A 567 -11.69 9.92 3.47
CA GLU A 567 -11.70 11.36 3.11
C GLU A 567 -13.04 12.06 3.44
N GLY A 568 -13.67 11.64 4.54
CA GLY A 568 -14.94 12.18 4.99
C GLY A 568 -16.17 11.56 4.35
N GLN A 569 -16.01 10.61 3.44
CA GLN A 569 -17.10 9.86 2.84
C GLN A 569 -17.32 8.51 3.54
N PRO A 570 -18.56 7.99 3.56
CA PRO A 570 -18.84 6.67 4.09
C PRO A 570 -18.29 5.57 3.18
N ALA A 571 -18.13 4.37 3.73
CA ALA A 571 -17.85 3.18 2.93
C ALA A 571 -18.93 2.96 1.86
N ASP A 572 -18.60 2.27 0.78
CA ASP A 572 -19.50 2.04 -0.35
C ASP A 572 -20.76 1.28 0.08
N ASN A 573 -20.61 0.33 1.00
CA ASN A 573 -21.68 -0.46 1.62
C ASN A 573 -22.30 0.20 2.87
N ALA A 574 -22.08 1.49 3.06
CA ALA A 574 -22.68 2.31 4.12
C ALA A 574 -23.32 3.62 3.60
N ARG A 575 -23.27 3.87 2.28
CA ARG A 575 -23.77 5.11 1.68
C ARG A 575 -25.28 5.27 1.85
N LYS A 576 -26.04 4.20 1.64
CA LYS A 576 -27.51 4.24 1.79
C LYS A 576 -27.89 4.47 3.23
N PHE A 577 -27.21 3.78 4.16
CA PHE A 577 -27.46 3.94 5.60
C PHE A 577 -27.18 5.37 6.08
N VAL A 578 -26.05 5.96 5.67
CA VAL A 578 -25.70 7.34 6.06
C VAL A 578 -26.65 8.35 5.43
N ALA A 579 -26.99 8.19 4.15
CA ALA A 579 -27.98 9.05 3.49
C ALA A 579 -29.37 8.95 4.15
N TRP A 580 -29.76 7.75 4.56
CA TRP A 580 -31.00 7.49 5.30
C TRP A 580 -31.03 8.21 6.66
N LEU A 581 -29.92 8.21 7.39
CA LEU A 581 -29.80 8.96 8.65
C LEU A 581 -29.84 10.48 8.44
N GLU A 582 -29.12 11.01 7.45
CA GLU A 582 -29.02 12.46 7.20
C GLU A 582 -30.32 13.05 6.62
N VAL A 583 -30.92 12.38 5.63
CA VAL A 583 -32.08 12.91 4.88
C VAL A 583 -33.41 12.43 5.46
N GLY A 584 -33.47 11.18 5.93
CA GLY A 584 -34.73 10.50 6.23
C GLY A 584 -35.34 10.83 7.59
N LYS A 585 -34.57 11.35 8.56
CA LYS A 585 -34.98 11.55 9.97
C LYS A 585 -35.94 10.46 10.48
N PRO A 586 -35.56 9.17 10.43
CA PRO A 586 -36.46 8.07 10.73
C PRO A 586 -37.04 8.17 12.16
N GLU A 587 -38.36 8.35 12.28
CA GLU A 587 -39.06 8.41 13.58
C GLU A 587 -38.97 7.09 14.38
N ASN A 588 -38.57 6.01 13.72
CA ASN A 588 -38.51 4.65 14.27
C ASN A 588 -37.25 4.35 15.12
N LEU A 589 -36.29 5.28 15.21
CA LEU A 589 -35.05 5.05 15.99
C LEU A 589 -35.20 5.28 17.50
N LYS A 590 -36.33 5.86 17.94
CA LYS A 590 -36.56 6.15 19.34
C LYS A 590 -36.59 4.88 20.20
N GLY A 591 -35.61 4.74 21.08
CA GLY A 591 -35.46 3.61 21.98
C GLY A 591 -34.64 2.44 21.44
N VAL A 592 -34.08 2.53 20.22
CA VAL A 592 -33.10 1.55 19.71
C VAL A 592 -31.82 1.65 20.55
N GLN A 593 -31.31 0.52 21.01
CA GLN A 593 -30.03 0.46 21.72
C GLN A 593 -28.88 0.31 20.71
N TYR A 594 -27.85 1.14 20.81
CA TYR A 594 -26.73 1.08 19.89
C TYR A 594 -25.36 1.35 20.52
N ALA A 595 -24.31 0.88 19.84
CA ALA A 595 -22.91 1.21 20.11
C ALA A 595 -22.17 1.45 18.80
N VAL A 596 -21.22 2.38 18.78
CA VAL A 596 -20.44 2.72 17.59
C VAL A 596 -18.96 2.53 17.85
N PHE A 597 -18.30 1.78 16.97
CA PHE A 597 -16.85 1.74 16.85
C PHE A 597 -16.43 2.34 15.52
N GLY A 598 -15.64 3.40 15.57
CA GLY A 598 -15.22 4.14 14.40
C GLY A 598 -13.75 3.95 14.09
N SER A 599 -13.45 3.73 12.81
CA SER A 599 -12.09 3.86 12.29
C SER A 599 -11.98 5.13 11.45
N GLY A 600 -10.86 5.84 11.56
CA GLY A 600 -10.55 6.97 10.69
C GLY A 600 -9.08 6.94 10.38
N ASN A 601 -8.65 7.73 9.40
CA ASN A 601 -7.23 7.90 9.13
C ASN A 601 -6.85 9.34 9.46
N SER A 602 -5.90 9.55 10.39
CA SER A 602 -5.43 10.88 10.75
C SER A 602 -4.80 11.61 9.57
N GLU A 603 -4.32 10.91 8.54
CA GLU A 603 -3.87 11.55 7.30
C GLU A 603 -4.98 12.34 6.58
N TRP A 604 -6.24 12.13 6.94
CA TRP A 604 -7.39 12.90 6.46
C TRP A 604 -7.98 13.80 7.55
N MET A 605 -7.12 14.53 8.27
CA MET A 605 -7.43 15.36 9.45
C MET A 605 -8.78 16.10 9.39
N ASN A 606 -9.03 16.87 8.32
CA ASN A 606 -10.25 17.67 8.16
C ASN A 606 -11.55 16.84 8.07
N THR A 607 -11.39 15.53 7.91
CA THR A 607 -12.47 14.55 7.81
C THR A 607 -12.26 13.36 8.75
N PHE A 608 -11.35 13.50 9.72
CA PHE A 608 -10.97 12.43 10.63
C PHE A 608 -12.17 12.03 11.50
N HIS A 609 -12.54 10.74 11.41
CA HIS A 609 -13.74 10.16 12.00
C HIS A 609 -15.06 10.84 11.63
N ARG A 610 -15.14 11.62 10.53
CA ARG A 610 -16.38 12.36 10.17
C ARG A 610 -17.60 11.45 10.16
N ILE A 611 -17.51 10.31 9.47
CA ILE A 611 -18.64 9.39 9.31
C ILE A 611 -18.99 8.64 10.61
N PRO A 612 -18.03 8.04 11.34
CA PRO A 612 -18.34 7.47 12.65
C PRO A 612 -19.00 8.45 13.62
N LYS A 613 -18.47 9.69 13.70
CA LYS A 613 -19.04 10.74 14.56
C LYS A 613 -20.43 11.14 14.09
N LEU A 614 -20.62 11.35 12.79
CA LEU A 614 -21.92 11.64 12.20
C LEU A 614 -22.96 10.57 12.55
N VAL A 615 -22.61 9.28 12.41
CA VAL A 615 -23.52 8.17 12.71
C VAL A 615 -23.87 8.16 14.21
N ASP A 616 -22.88 8.23 15.09
CA ASP A 616 -23.10 8.23 16.54
C ASP A 616 -23.94 9.43 17.00
N GLU A 617 -23.60 10.64 16.57
CA GLU A 617 -24.32 11.87 16.94
C GLU A 617 -25.74 11.87 16.39
N THR A 618 -25.93 11.49 15.12
CA THR A 618 -27.26 11.49 14.48
C THR A 618 -28.17 10.43 15.09
N MET A 619 -27.67 9.24 15.40
CA MET A 619 -28.44 8.20 16.11
C MET A 619 -28.92 8.68 17.47
N ALA A 620 -28.07 9.35 18.25
CA ALA A 620 -28.47 9.96 19.53
C ALA A 620 -29.53 11.06 19.35
N GLN A 621 -29.35 11.96 18.38
CA GLN A 621 -30.30 13.04 18.09
C GLN A 621 -31.69 12.52 17.69
N LEU A 622 -31.74 11.37 17.02
CA LEU A 622 -32.99 10.69 16.62
C LEU A 622 -33.59 9.81 17.73
N GLY A 623 -33.04 9.84 18.95
CA GLY A 623 -33.63 9.21 20.14
C GLY A 623 -33.21 7.76 20.39
N ALA A 624 -32.15 7.26 19.73
CA ALA A 624 -31.52 5.99 20.06
C ALA A 624 -30.68 6.14 21.35
N LYS A 625 -30.55 5.05 22.13
CA LYS A 625 -29.83 5.02 23.40
C LYS A 625 -28.46 4.35 23.23
N ARG A 626 -27.39 5.07 23.55
CA ARG A 626 -26.02 4.51 23.60
C ARG A 626 -25.91 3.48 24.72
N ILE A 627 -25.34 2.32 24.41
CA ILE A 627 -25.07 1.23 25.36
C ILE A 627 -23.77 1.52 26.13
N ILE A 628 -22.71 1.82 25.37
CA ILE A 628 -21.41 2.27 25.87
C ILE A 628 -20.94 3.50 25.07
N ALA A 629 -19.90 4.18 25.55
CA ALA A 629 -19.29 5.29 24.81
C ALA A 629 -18.73 4.81 23.47
N ALA A 630 -18.90 5.62 22.41
CA ALA A 630 -18.30 5.35 21.12
C ALA A 630 -16.77 5.44 21.22
N GLN A 631 -16.07 4.51 20.57
CA GLN A 631 -14.61 4.49 20.49
C GLN A 631 -14.18 4.79 19.06
N PHE A 632 -13.16 5.65 18.93
CA PHE A 632 -12.61 6.04 17.64
C PHE A 632 -11.11 5.76 17.59
N VAL A 633 -10.67 5.01 16.58
CA VAL A 633 -9.26 4.62 16.40
C VAL A 633 -8.68 5.19 15.12
N ASP A 634 -7.37 5.43 15.11
CA ASP A 634 -6.63 5.78 13.92
C ASP A 634 -6.14 4.52 13.20
N ALA A 635 -6.54 4.34 11.94
CA ALA A 635 -6.14 3.23 11.08
C ALA A 635 -4.63 3.23 10.77
N LYS A 636 -3.94 4.35 11.01
CA LYS A 636 -2.48 4.43 10.94
C LYS A 636 -1.79 3.71 12.11
N GLU A 637 -2.44 3.68 13.27
CA GLU A 637 -1.93 3.10 14.51
C GLU A 637 -2.42 1.66 14.72
N ASP A 638 -2.04 1.03 15.83
CA ASP A 638 -2.63 -0.25 16.19
C ASP A 638 -4.08 -0.06 16.64
N ALA A 639 -5.00 -0.54 15.81
CA ALA A 639 -6.43 -0.53 16.10
C ALA A 639 -6.88 -1.73 16.94
N THR A 640 -6.05 -2.79 17.06
CA THR A 640 -6.44 -4.07 17.65
C THR A 640 -6.61 -3.96 19.16
N GLY A 641 -5.63 -3.42 19.89
CA GLY A 641 -5.72 -3.27 21.35
C GLY A 641 -6.94 -2.44 21.80
N PRO A 642 -7.12 -1.20 21.31
CA PRO A 642 -8.31 -0.40 21.65
C PRO A 642 -9.64 -1.02 21.21
N TRP A 643 -9.62 -1.86 20.17
CA TRP A 643 -10.78 -2.62 19.73
C TRP A 643 -11.15 -3.72 20.72
N GLU A 644 -10.18 -4.55 21.14
CA GLU A 644 -10.39 -5.64 22.10
C GLU A 644 -10.93 -5.11 23.43
N ASP A 645 -10.32 -4.06 23.97
CA ASP A 645 -10.77 -3.39 25.20
C ASP A 645 -12.22 -2.89 25.10
N TRP A 646 -12.60 -2.33 23.95
CA TRP A 646 -13.95 -1.80 23.74
C TRP A 646 -14.97 -2.92 23.50
N ARG A 647 -14.60 -3.94 22.72
CA ARG A 647 -15.41 -5.13 22.42
C ARG A 647 -15.78 -5.87 23.70
N ASP A 648 -14.82 -6.07 24.59
CA ASP A 648 -15.04 -6.84 25.81
C ASP A 648 -15.96 -6.06 26.77
N LYS A 649 -15.74 -4.75 26.93
CA LYS A 649 -16.65 -3.85 27.68
C LYS A 649 -18.08 -3.84 27.10
N LEU A 650 -18.20 -3.86 25.78
CA LEU A 650 -19.49 -3.92 25.12
C LEU A 650 -20.22 -5.22 25.46
N LEU A 651 -19.54 -6.36 25.34
CA LEU A 651 -20.13 -7.67 25.63
C LEU A 651 -20.49 -7.83 27.12
N ASP A 652 -19.68 -7.28 28.03
CA ASP A 652 -19.99 -7.25 29.47
C ASP A 652 -21.26 -6.44 29.78
N SER A 653 -21.52 -5.37 29.04
CA SER A 653 -22.66 -4.48 29.26
C SER A 653 -24.03 -5.12 28.99
N PHE A 654 -24.08 -6.25 28.27
CA PHE A 654 -25.31 -6.97 27.95
C PHE A 654 -25.78 -7.95 29.03
N GLY A 655 -25.09 -8.04 30.18
CA GLY A 655 -25.62 -8.73 31.37
C GLY A 655 -25.28 -10.21 31.47
N GLY A 656 -24.16 -10.65 30.91
CA GLY A 656 -23.49 -11.85 31.41
C GLY A 656 -22.60 -11.46 32.59
N GLU A 657 -23.02 -11.73 33.83
CA GLU A 657 -22.00 -12.08 34.83
C GLU A 657 -21.14 -13.16 34.17
N SER A 658 -19.82 -12.99 34.24
CA SER A 658 -18.88 -14.00 33.79
C SER A 658 -19.09 -15.26 34.63
N GLN A 659 -20.08 -16.08 34.27
CA GLN A 659 -19.89 -17.51 34.36
C GLN A 659 -18.81 -17.79 33.33
N SER A 660 -17.57 -17.74 33.81
CA SER A 660 -16.46 -18.51 33.29
C SER A 660 -16.85 -20.00 33.33
N THR A 661 -17.84 -20.40 32.53
CA THR A 661 -17.80 -21.72 31.92
C THR A 661 -16.69 -21.61 30.91
N ALA A 662 -15.48 -21.97 31.34
CA ALA A 662 -14.38 -22.25 30.45
C ALA A 662 -14.92 -23.25 29.42
N VAL A 663 -15.27 -22.75 28.25
CA VAL A 663 -15.46 -23.60 27.08
C VAL A 663 -14.08 -24.20 26.86
N ASP A 664 -13.97 -25.52 27.06
CA ASP A 664 -12.77 -26.29 26.79
C ASP A 664 -12.23 -25.84 25.43
N ALA A 665 -11.13 -25.09 25.48
CA ALA A 665 -10.27 -24.91 24.32
C ALA A 665 -9.89 -26.32 23.83
N PRO A 666 -9.75 -26.55 22.52
CA PRO A 666 -9.30 -27.85 22.02
C PRO A 666 -8.00 -28.21 22.75
N LYS A 667 -8.08 -29.24 23.62
CA LYS A 667 -6.95 -29.74 24.41
C LYS A 667 -5.81 -29.99 23.43
N LEU A 668 -4.71 -29.27 23.60
CA LEU A 668 -3.49 -29.47 22.85
C LEU A 668 -2.98 -30.87 23.21
N GLU A 669 -3.15 -31.83 22.30
CA GLU A 669 -2.67 -33.19 22.51
C GLU A 669 -1.20 -33.23 22.08
N VAL A 670 -0.31 -33.16 23.08
CA VAL A 670 1.13 -33.40 22.87
C VAL A 670 1.39 -34.86 23.16
N THR A 671 1.54 -35.66 22.12
CA THR A 671 1.96 -37.06 22.24
C THR A 671 3.46 -37.14 21.97
N VAL A 672 4.24 -37.48 23.00
CA VAL A 672 5.65 -37.86 22.84
C VAL A 672 5.67 -39.32 22.44
N GLN A 673 5.87 -39.60 21.16
CA GLN A 673 6.11 -40.96 20.68
C GLN A 673 7.61 -41.22 20.59
N LYS A 674 8.03 -42.42 21.04
CA LYS A 674 9.36 -42.94 20.72
C LYS A 674 9.45 -43.14 19.21
N PRO A 675 10.51 -42.67 18.55
CA PRO A 675 10.54 -42.71 17.10
C PRO A 675 10.93 -44.11 16.59
N GLU A 676 10.11 -44.65 15.68
CA GLU A 676 10.53 -45.65 14.69
C GLU A 676 11.05 -44.88 13.46
N THR A 677 12.22 -44.24 13.58
CA THR A 677 12.74 -43.27 12.60
C THR A 677 13.51 -43.88 11.41
N ALA A 678 13.41 -45.18 11.17
CA ALA A 678 14.08 -45.79 10.01
C ALA A 678 13.19 -45.88 8.75
N ASP A 679 11.86 -45.90 8.88
CA ASP A 679 11.01 -46.39 7.78
C ASP A 679 10.30 -45.30 6.94
N MET A 680 10.29 -44.02 7.35
CA MET A 680 9.39 -43.03 6.74
C MET A 680 9.92 -42.22 5.55
N LEU A 681 11.14 -42.48 5.05
CA LEU A 681 11.66 -41.82 3.84
C LEU A 681 12.25 -42.80 2.80
N ALA A 682 12.04 -44.11 2.98
CA ALA A 682 12.60 -45.15 2.13
C ALA A 682 11.48 -46.04 1.57
N GLY A 683 11.50 -46.33 0.27
CA GLY A 683 10.90 -47.59 -0.18
C GLY A 683 11.60 -48.77 0.51
N GLU A 684 10.97 -49.93 0.57
CA GLU A 684 11.36 -51.10 1.39
C GLU A 684 12.79 -51.67 1.15
N GLU A 685 13.61 -51.08 0.26
CA GLU A 685 14.91 -51.60 -0.15
C GLU A 685 16.01 -50.52 -0.19
N ILE A 686 16.30 -49.85 0.94
CA ILE A 686 17.52 -49.02 1.07
C ILE A 686 18.51 -49.70 2.01
N ALA A 687 19.77 -49.79 1.58
CA ALA A 687 20.87 -50.29 2.39
C ALA A 687 21.97 -49.23 2.55
N THR A 688 22.50 -49.09 3.76
CA THR A 688 23.50 -48.05 4.06
C THR A 688 24.90 -48.51 3.66
N GLY A 689 25.54 -47.78 2.73
CA GLY A 689 26.94 -47.97 2.37
C GLY A 689 27.89 -47.05 3.14
N LEU A 690 29.13 -47.49 3.36
CA LEU A 690 30.18 -46.70 4.02
C LEU A 690 31.03 -45.97 2.98
N VAL A 691 31.15 -44.64 3.07
CA VAL A 691 32.06 -43.87 2.20
C VAL A 691 33.50 -44.12 2.65
N LYS A 692 34.27 -44.85 1.85
CA LYS A 692 35.68 -45.20 2.11
C LYS A 692 36.63 -44.08 1.68
N GLU A 693 36.30 -43.40 0.58
CA GLU A 693 37.14 -42.34 0.02
C GLU A 693 36.28 -41.21 -0.52
N ASN A 694 36.73 -39.97 -0.35
CA ASN A 694 36.13 -38.77 -0.94
C ASN A 694 37.24 -37.77 -1.26
N ARG A 695 37.73 -37.78 -2.51
CA ARG A 695 38.82 -36.90 -2.95
C ARG A 695 38.36 -35.95 -4.05
N GLN A 696 38.82 -34.72 -3.98
CA GLN A 696 38.58 -33.72 -5.02
C GLN A 696 39.46 -34.02 -6.24
N ILE A 697 38.83 -34.14 -7.42
CA ILE A 697 39.51 -34.37 -8.70
C ILE A 697 39.71 -33.04 -9.43
N ALA A 698 38.77 -32.10 -9.28
CA ALA A 698 38.84 -30.78 -9.87
C ALA A 698 38.12 -29.76 -9.00
N GLY A 699 38.70 -28.57 -8.81
CA GLY A 699 38.11 -27.50 -8.02
C GLY A 699 37.17 -26.59 -8.80
N PRO A 700 36.62 -25.59 -8.10
CA PRO A 700 35.61 -24.69 -8.65
C PRO A 700 36.09 -23.86 -9.85
N GLU A 701 37.41 -23.80 -10.09
CA GLU A 701 38.04 -23.12 -11.22
C GLU A 701 37.66 -23.67 -12.60
N VAL A 702 37.17 -24.91 -12.68
CA VAL A 702 36.72 -25.55 -13.94
C VAL A 702 35.21 -25.88 -13.95
N GLY A 703 34.44 -25.25 -13.06
CA GLY A 703 32.99 -25.42 -12.92
C GLY A 703 32.59 -25.91 -11.54
N THR A 704 31.53 -26.69 -11.41
CA THR A 704 31.15 -27.31 -10.12
C THR A 704 32.24 -28.29 -9.66
N GLU A 705 32.59 -28.26 -8.36
CA GLU A 705 33.62 -29.13 -7.77
C GLU A 705 33.34 -30.61 -8.11
N LYS A 706 34.33 -31.31 -8.68
CA LYS A 706 34.21 -32.73 -9.04
C LYS A 706 34.97 -33.57 -8.03
N ARG A 707 34.28 -34.55 -7.44
CA ARG A 707 34.83 -35.46 -6.43
C ARG A 707 34.75 -36.91 -6.89
N HIS A 708 35.77 -37.69 -6.54
CA HIS A 708 35.78 -39.16 -6.59
C HIS A 708 35.31 -39.66 -5.24
N MET A 709 34.31 -40.53 -5.22
CA MET A 709 33.84 -41.18 -4.01
C MET A 709 33.89 -42.69 -4.18
N GLU A 710 34.43 -43.38 -3.18
CA GLU A 710 34.36 -44.84 -3.08
C GLU A 710 33.43 -45.20 -1.94
N ILE A 711 32.42 -46.00 -2.23
CA ILE A 711 31.38 -46.39 -1.27
C ILE A 711 31.36 -47.90 -1.18
N GLU A 712 31.66 -48.42 0.00
CA GLU A 712 31.53 -49.83 0.33
C GLU A 712 30.05 -50.14 0.55
N LEU A 713 29.49 -50.98 -0.32
CA LEU A 713 28.12 -51.44 -0.19
C LEU A 713 28.01 -52.50 0.92
N PRO A 714 26.89 -52.56 1.64
CA PRO A 714 26.66 -53.57 2.66
C PRO A 714 26.57 -54.98 2.05
N GLU A 715 26.84 -55.99 2.88
CA GLU A 715 26.95 -57.39 2.44
C GLU A 715 25.63 -57.89 1.83
N GLY A 716 25.70 -58.44 0.61
CA GLY A 716 24.53 -58.92 -0.14
C GLY A 716 23.84 -57.89 -1.03
N VAL A 717 24.33 -56.63 -1.07
CA VAL A 717 23.77 -55.56 -1.92
C VAL A 717 24.67 -55.32 -3.13
N THR A 718 24.09 -55.36 -4.32
CA THR A 718 24.74 -55.02 -5.58
C THR A 718 24.20 -53.70 -6.11
N TYR A 719 25.04 -52.88 -6.74
CA TYR A 719 24.64 -51.62 -7.36
C TYR A 719 24.77 -51.72 -8.88
N GLU A 720 23.70 -51.41 -9.61
CA GLU A 720 23.65 -51.43 -11.07
C GLU A 720 23.33 -50.03 -11.66
N PRO A 721 23.68 -49.77 -12.93
CA PRO A 721 23.36 -48.52 -13.59
C PRO A 721 21.84 -48.27 -13.64
N GLY A 722 21.36 -47.28 -12.88
CA GLY A 722 19.93 -46.97 -12.72
C GLY A 722 19.51 -46.83 -11.25
N ASP A 723 20.32 -47.37 -10.33
CA ASP A 723 20.12 -47.26 -8.89
C ASP A 723 20.47 -45.86 -8.36
N TYR A 724 19.69 -45.36 -7.41
CA TYR A 724 19.84 -44.02 -6.84
C TYR A 724 20.62 -44.03 -5.53
N LEU A 725 21.60 -43.14 -5.42
CA LEU A 725 22.32 -42.90 -4.18
C LEU A 725 21.80 -41.63 -3.51
N VAL A 726 21.31 -41.75 -2.28
CA VAL A 726 20.82 -40.60 -1.49
C VAL A 726 21.88 -40.22 -0.46
N VAL A 727 22.41 -39.00 -0.55
CA VAL A 727 23.33 -38.43 0.45
C VAL A 727 22.54 -37.57 1.41
N LEU A 728 22.41 -38.01 2.65
CA LEU A 728 21.78 -37.23 3.71
C LEU A 728 22.85 -36.35 4.39
N PRO A 729 22.76 -35.01 4.32
CA PRO A 729 23.67 -34.15 5.06
C PRO A 729 23.34 -34.22 6.55
N THR A 730 24.31 -34.64 7.36
CA THR A 730 24.22 -34.59 8.82
C THR A 730 24.96 -33.36 9.35
N ASN A 731 24.32 -32.62 10.27
CA ASN A 731 25.00 -31.53 10.96
C ASN A 731 26.08 -32.08 11.90
N PRO A 732 27.17 -31.35 12.17
CA PRO A 732 28.21 -31.81 13.08
C PRO A 732 27.63 -32.16 14.46
N PRO A 733 27.97 -33.33 15.03
CA PRO A 733 27.40 -33.79 16.30
C PRO A 733 27.55 -32.77 17.44
N ASP A 734 28.65 -32.02 17.45
CA ASP A 734 28.94 -31.01 18.47
C ASP A 734 27.99 -29.79 18.39
N LEU A 735 27.55 -29.44 17.18
CA LEU A 735 26.56 -28.38 16.92
C LEU A 735 25.17 -28.81 17.38
N ILE A 736 24.81 -30.05 17.07
CA ILE A 736 23.56 -30.68 17.49
C ILE A 736 23.51 -30.78 19.02
N GLN A 737 24.59 -31.25 19.65
CA GLN A 737 24.68 -31.35 21.11
C GLN A 737 24.60 -30.00 21.81
N ARG A 738 25.29 -28.97 21.32
CA ARG A 738 25.19 -27.62 21.89
C ARG A 738 23.78 -27.06 21.80
N ALA A 739 23.10 -27.24 20.67
CA ALA A 739 21.73 -26.78 20.49
C ALA A 739 20.77 -27.54 21.43
N ALA A 740 20.88 -28.87 21.50
CA ALA A 740 20.06 -29.70 22.38
C ALA A 740 20.26 -29.36 23.87
N LEU A 741 21.52 -29.15 24.30
CA LEU A 741 21.84 -28.69 25.65
C LEU A 741 21.30 -27.29 25.95
N HIS A 742 21.36 -26.39 24.97
CA HIS A 742 20.85 -25.02 25.12
C HIS A 742 19.33 -25.00 25.32
N PHE A 743 18.60 -25.86 24.61
CA PHE A 743 17.13 -25.97 24.70
C PHE A 743 16.64 -27.06 25.67
N LYS A 744 17.54 -27.77 26.35
CA LYS A 744 17.27 -28.90 27.26
C LYS A 744 16.45 -30.03 26.64
N LEU A 745 16.63 -30.25 25.34
CA LEU A 745 16.02 -31.36 24.62
C LEU A 745 16.98 -32.54 24.64
N ASN A 746 16.46 -33.76 24.79
CA ASN A 746 17.24 -34.94 24.43
C ASN A 746 17.26 -35.04 22.90
N LEU A 747 18.36 -35.57 22.37
CA LEU A 747 18.58 -35.68 20.92
C LEU A 747 17.54 -36.57 20.21
N ASP A 748 16.79 -37.36 20.98
CA ASP A 748 15.81 -38.32 20.51
C ASP A 748 14.36 -37.82 20.68
N ASP A 749 14.16 -36.57 21.11
CA ASP A 749 12.83 -36.00 21.34
C ASP A 749 12.20 -35.49 20.01
N VAL A 750 11.05 -36.04 19.61
CA VAL A 750 10.22 -35.53 18.50
C VAL A 750 8.90 -35.01 19.05
N VAL A 751 8.56 -33.75 18.73
CA VAL A 751 7.32 -33.09 19.19
C VAL A 751 6.38 -32.91 18.02
N THR A 752 5.17 -33.48 18.11
CA THR A 752 4.08 -33.24 17.14
C THR A 752 2.91 -32.58 17.86
N ILE A 753 2.38 -31.49 17.29
CA ILE A 753 1.22 -30.74 17.81
C ILE A 753 0.11 -30.83 16.77
N LYS A 754 -1.09 -31.29 17.16
CA LYS A 754 -2.28 -31.29 16.31
C LYS A 754 -3.48 -30.68 17.03
N GLY A 755 -4.35 -30.01 16.27
CA GLY A 755 -5.66 -29.52 16.74
C GLY A 755 -5.84 -27.99 16.89
N THR A 756 -5.19 -27.14 16.08
CA THR A 756 -5.28 -25.67 16.26
C THR A 756 -6.07 -24.96 15.14
N SER A 757 -7.09 -24.19 15.50
CA SER A 757 -7.43 -22.92 14.81
C SER A 757 -6.58 -21.79 15.40
N LYS A 758 -6.35 -20.73 14.61
CA LYS A 758 -5.35 -19.65 14.73
C LYS A 758 -5.20 -18.85 16.05
N GLU A 759 -5.74 -19.30 17.18
CA GLU A 759 -5.84 -18.52 18.42
C GLU A 759 -4.87 -18.93 19.54
N PHE A 760 -4.03 -19.96 19.36
CA PHE A 760 -3.12 -20.43 20.43
C PHE A 760 -1.71 -19.81 20.45
N LEU A 761 -1.46 -18.76 19.67
CA LEU A 761 -0.21 -18.00 19.75
C LEU A 761 -0.49 -16.63 20.41
N VAL A 762 -0.92 -16.68 21.67
CA VAL A 762 -0.80 -15.51 22.56
C VAL A 762 0.48 -15.71 23.37
N SER A 763 1.44 -14.84 23.09
CA SER A 763 2.70 -14.70 23.80
C SER A 763 2.46 -14.51 25.30
N ASN A 764 2.74 -15.53 26.11
CA ASN A 764 3.14 -15.49 27.52
C ASN A 764 2.84 -16.84 28.19
N ALA A 765 3.55 -17.90 27.81
CA ALA A 765 3.85 -19.08 28.64
C ALA A 765 4.48 -20.16 27.76
N LEU A 766 5.82 -20.12 27.62
CA LEU A 766 6.72 -21.28 27.56
C LEU A 766 8.17 -20.79 27.64
#